data_AF-A0A1H0HC29-F1
#
_entry.id   AF-A0A1H0HC29-F1
#
_cell.length_a   1.000
_cell.length_b   1.000
_cell.length_c   1.000
_cell.angle_alpha   90.00
_cell.angle_beta   90.00
_cell.angle_gamma   90.00
#
_symmetry.space_group_name_H-M   'P 1'
#
loop_
_entity.id
_entity.type
_entity.pdbx_description
1 polymer ?
#
loop_
_entity_poly.entity_id
_entity_poly.type
_entity_poly.pdbx_seq_one_letter_code
_entity_poly.pdbx_strand_id
1 'polypeptide(L)'
;MVDETTRLLAATEFLDHESPTVRAFVDRALRGVGESPTEKAVALYYAVRDDILYEVYGANLSREGLQASSILDTGRGFCVHKSIVFVAACRAAGIPARLVMTDVRNHLASPRLRRLVGGDVFRFHALTSVYLEGKWVRATPVFNKLLCKVYGITPLEFDGTEDSVYHPYDKGGQRYMEFLHEYGEFDDFPFLLVTEGIRAAHPKLFASQFELTEGSLAAEAAAPAGVEPVRAELSPQAADLIEQFDRAARELRAARTELADHAAFCAENGLMLDPTVLDRLAADALHAEERVGVQRALVSSHPAVDSDVLTAGESVLRFALATIAYVRNAAEWSAQSYGQSKVVQFFDTRSQESPEMNYDRNGTHSAVLRVERQLQEVLEFPADEFGLLVASSGMAAFTAIEAFLIRDRLKPGDTVLQAPYTYYEATEQLDGLTFVNLVRSASYSVEDIIAEVVRHQPKVVFADPVANSARQRMVDIPQLLARLRDVVTHRTTVIVDGTMLAAALPADLLRSDDKLEIFYYESCTKYMQLGMDATLAGLIAFPIELRPRLDQLRRNTGTVLYRHNAELFPRYDRAFLKRRMERICTNAEDLATALHADPRVRDAGVVVYPKLPHHPDAEIAAALPYAGGVVTFLLHEDGRNNKPELHGVIELILANARRRGVQLTKGVSFGYAVPRLWVQDITDDDPWFVRIFAGDRGDQIDVLAAAIADGLAEAHARMSDSQGELAA
;
A
#
# COMPACT_ATOMS: atom_id res chain seq x y z
N MET A 1 41.74 -15.50 -39.59
CA MET A 1 41.10 -16.34 -38.56
C MET A 1 40.81 -15.39 -37.41
N VAL A 2 39.58 -14.89 -37.32
CA VAL A 2 39.17 -14.03 -36.19
C VAL A 2 39.12 -14.94 -34.95
N ASP A 3 39.67 -14.47 -33.83
CA ASP A 3 39.66 -15.18 -32.55
C ASP A 3 38.22 -15.59 -32.19
N GLU A 4 38.04 -16.82 -31.73
CA GLU A 4 36.75 -17.43 -31.43
C GLU A 4 35.93 -16.58 -30.46
N THR A 5 36.61 -15.95 -29.49
CA THR A 5 36.02 -15.03 -28.51
C THR A 5 35.47 -13.75 -29.17
N THR A 6 36.16 -13.21 -30.19
CA THR A 6 35.76 -11.98 -30.88
C THR A 6 34.51 -12.20 -31.72
N ARG A 7 34.37 -13.38 -32.35
CA ARG A 7 33.17 -13.76 -33.10
C ARG A 7 31.93 -13.83 -32.21
N LEU A 8 32.11 -14.24 -30.95
CA LEU A 8 31.04 -14.35 -29.96
C LEU A 8 30.63 -13.02 -29.34
N LEU A 9 31.17 -11.89 -29.78
CA LEU A 9 30.72 -10.55 -29.40
C LEU A 9 29.80 -9.91 -30.43
N ALA A 10 29.60 -10.55 -31.58
CA ALA A 10 28.71 -10.04 -32.61
C ALA A 10 27.24 -10.29 -32.25
N ALA A 11 26.40 -9.31 -32.58
CA ALA A 11 24.95 -9.45 -32.53
C ALA A 11 24.46 -10.45 -33.57
N THR A 12 23.36 -11.14 -33.24
CA THR A 12 22.72 -12.13 -34.10
C THR A 12 21.21 -11.86 -34.16
N GLU A 13 20.43 -12.74 -34.81
CA GLU A 13 18.98 -12.55 -34.94
C GLU A 13 18.28 -12.51 -33.57
N PHE A 14 18.68 -13.41 -32.65
CA PHE A 14 18.05 -13.56 -31.33
C PHE A 14 18.86 -12.89 -30.21
N LEU A 15 20.17 -12.77 -30.38
CA LEU A 15 21.06 -12.07 -29.46
C LEU A 15 21.29 -10.63 -29.97
N ASP A 16 20.18 -9.89 -30.15
CA ASP A 16 20.12 -8.57 -30.78
C ASP A 16 20.56 -7.45 -29.81
N HIS A 17 21.72 -7.63 -29.19
CA HIS A 17 22.20 -6.82 -28.08
C HIS A 17 22.64 -5.39 -28.47
N GLU A 18 22.59 -5.05 -29.76
CA GLU A 18 22.75 -3.69 -30.25
C GLU A 18 21.45 -2.87 -30.18
N SER A 19 20.32 -3.52 -29.90
CA SER A 19 19.04 -2.84 -29.69
C SER A 19 19.09 -1.85 -28.52
N PRO A 20 18.37 -0.72 -28.59
CA PRO A 20 18.28 0.24 -27.49
C PRO A 20 17.78 -0.40 -26.18
N THR A 21 16.83 -1.33 -26.27
CA THR A 21 16.26 -2.04 -25.11
C THR A 21 17.32 -2.84 -24.36
N VAL A 22 18.11 -3.66 -25.07
CA VAL A 22 19.17 -4.47 -24.44
C VAL A 22 20.29 -3.57 -23.89
N ARG A 23 20.69 -2.53 -24.63
CA ARG A 23 21.69 -1.55 -24.17
C ARG A 23 21.25 -0.87 -22.87
N ALA A 24 20.03 -0.38 -22.81
CA ALA A 24 19.48 0.26 -21.62
C ALA A 24 19.40 -0.68 -20.41
N PHE A 25 19.05 -1.96 -20.64
CA PHE A 25 19.05 -2.98 -19.59
C PHE A 25 20.46 -3.21 -19.04
N VAL A 26 21.45 -3.39 -19.90
CA VAL A 26 22.86 -3.62 -19.53
C VAL A 26 23.43 -2.40 -18.80
N ASP A 27 23.21 -1.19 -19.32
CA ASP A 27 23.67 0.06 -18.70
C ASP A 27 23.08 0.25 -17.30
N ARG A 28 21.81 -0.13 -17.09
CA ARG A 28 21.17 -0.11 -15.77
C ARG A 28 21.79 -1.14 -14.83
N ALA A 29 21.93 -2.38 -15.29
CA ALA A 29 22.43 -3.49 -14.48
C ALA A 29 23.91 -3.30 -14.06
N LEU A 30 24.70 -2.59 -14.86
CA LEU A 30 26.12 -2.35 -14.59
C LEU A 30 26.41 -1.03 -13.86
N ARG A 31 25.40 -0.26 -13.44
CA ARG A 31 25.64 1.00 -12.70
C ARG A 31 26.35 0.72 -11.37
N GLY A 32 27.54 1.30 -11.20
CA GLY A 32 28.33 1.16 -9.97
C GLY A 32 28.97 -0.21 -9.80
N VAL A 33 28.95 -1.06 -10.83
CA VAL A 33 29.66 -2.34 -10.87
C VAL A 33 31.11 -2.10 -11.30
N GLY A 34 32.03 -2.92 -10.80
CA GLY A 34 33.44 -2.86 -11.20
C GLY A 34 33.68 -3.17 -12.68
N GLU A 35 34.90 -2.92 -13.15
CA GLU A 35 35.24 -3.07 -14.56
C GLU A 35 35.52 -4.52 -14.99
N SER A 36 35.68 -5.45 -14.04
CA SER A 36 36.07 -6.82 -14.38
C SER A 36 34.95 -7.56 -15.13
N PRO A 37 35.28 -8.42 -16.12
CA PRO A 37 34.30 -9.28 -16.79
C PRO A 37 33.49 -10.13 -15.80
N THR A 38 34.13 -10.62 -14.74
CA THR A 38 33.50 -11.45 -13.70
C THR A 38 32.42 -10.67 -12.94
N GLU A 39 32.74 -9.47 -12.44
CA GLU A 39 31.75 -8.62 -11.73
C GLU A 39 30.57 -8.24 -12.64
N LYS A 40 30.85 -7.91 -13.91
CA LYS A 40 29.82 -7.60 -14.90
C LYS A 40 28.91 -8.80 -15.17
N ALA A 41 29.47 -9.99 -15.40
CA ALA A 41 28.69 -11.20 -15.62
C ALA A 41 27.81 -11.56 -14.42
N VAL A 42 28.34 -11.42 -13.20
CA VAL A 42 27.59 -11.66 -11.95
C VAL A 42 26.43 -10.67 -11.80
N ALA A 43 26.67 -9.38 -12.02
CA ALA A 43 25.61 -8.36 -11.96
C ALA A 43 24.50 -8.61 -13.01
N LEU A 44 24.89 -8.93 -14.25
CA LEU A 44 23.95 -9.26 -15.32
C LEU A 44 23.16 -10.54 -15.02
N TYR A 45 23.80 -11.54 -14.41
CA TYR A 45 23.14 -12.77 -13.99
C TYR A 45 22.01 -12.46 -13.01
N TYR A 46 22.29 -11.66 -11.98
CA TYR A 46 21.27 -11.29 -10.99
C TYR A 46 20.18 -10.40 -11.58
N ALA A 47 20.53 -9.47 -12.47
CA ALA A 47 19.55 -8.65 -13.18
C ALA A 47 18.60 -9.53 -14.02
N VAL A 48 19.11 -10.46 -14.83
CA VAL A 48 18.26 -11.37 -15.62
C VAL A 48 17.45 -12.31 -14.73
N ARG A 49 18.07 -12.85 -13.68
CA ARG A 49 17.40 -13.77 -12.75
C ARG A 49 16.23 -13.07 -12.06
N ASP A 50 16.44 -11.87 -11.53
CA ASP A 50 15.51 -11.23 -10.61
C ASP A 50 14.59 -10.18 -11.27
N ASP A 51 14.99 -9.53 -12.37
CA ASP A 51 14.16 -8.54 -13.08
C ASP A 51 13.21 -9.18 -14.12
N ILE A 52 13.53 -10.36 -14.65
CA ILE A 52 12.68 -11.08 -15.62
C ILE A 52 11.88 -12.16 -14.88
N LEU A 53 10.56 -12.17 -15.07
CA LEU A 53 9.69 -13.16 -14.45
C LEU A 53 9.89 -14.54 -15.10
N TYR A 54 10.10 -15.58 -14.29
CA TYR A 54 10.10 -16.96 -14.79
C TYR A 54 8.66 -17.46 -14.95
N GLU A 55 8.17 -17.55 -16.20
CA GLU A 55 6.82 -18.04 -16.53
C GLU A 55 6.87 -18.88 -17.81
N VAL A 56 6.28 -20.07 -17.75
CA VAL A 56 6.20 -21.01 -18.88
C VAL A 56 4.90 -20.82 -19.65
N TYR A 57 3.81 -20.50 -18.94
CA TYR A 57 2.51 -20.30 -19.56
C TYR A 57 2.49 -19.02 -20.41
N GLY A 58 1.82 -19.06 -21.56
CA GLY A 58 1.71 -17.92 -22.48
C GLY A 58 3.04 -17.44 -23.08
N ALA A 59 4.12 -18.22 -22.97
CA ALA A 59 5.40 -17.85 -23.53
C ALA A 59 5.37 -17.89 -25.06
N ASN A 60 5.93 -16.85 -25.70
CA ASN A 60 5.98 -16.71 -27.15
C ASN A 60 7.31 -17.29 -27.69
N LEU A 61 7.20 -18.31 -28.54
CA LEU A 61 8.32 -18.99 -29.22
C LEU A 61 8.41 -18.64 -30.71
N SER A 62 7.78 -17.54 -31.14
CA SER A 62 7.98 -17.00 -32.50
C SER A 62 9.38 -16.40 -32.63
N ARG A 63 9.81 -16.11 -33.86
CA ARG A 63 11.14 -15.49 -34.08
C ARG A 63 11.29 -14.18 -33.32
N GLU A 64 10.28 -13.32 -33.40
CA GLU A 64 10.22 -12.04 -32.69
C GLU A 64 10.21 -12.22 -31.17
N GLY A 65 9.34 -13.09 -30.65
CA GLY A 65 9.22 -13.34 -29.20
C GLY A 65 10.47 -13.97 -28.54
N LEU A 66 11.43 -14.43 -29.34
CA LEU A 66 12.70 -15.00 -28.90
C LEU A 66 13.89 -14.04 -29.08
N GLN A 67 13.68 -12.80 -29.54
CA GLN A 67 14.72 -11.78 -29.56
C GLN A 67 14.95 -11.22 -28.15
N ALA A 68 16.20 -10.98 -27.76
CA ALA A 68 16.53 -10.48 -26.44
C ALA A 68 15.84 -9.15 -26.11
N SER A 69 15.69 -8.26 -27.08
CA SER A 69 14.91 -7.02 -26.93
C SER A 69 13.42 -7.28 -26.63
N SER A 70 12.75 -8.10 -27.45
CA SER A 70 11.34 -8.45 -27.26
C SER A 70 11.08 -9.14 -25.91
N ILE A 71 12.01 -9.99 -25.47
CA ILE A 71 11.94 -10.64 -24.15
C ILE A 71 12.04 -9.60 -23.03
N LEU A 72 12.95 -8.63 -23.15
CA LEU A 72 13.08 -7.55 -22.17
C LEU A 72 11.85 -6.63 -22.14
N ASP A 73 11.25 -6.35 -23.29
CA ASP A 73 10.02 -5.56 -23.39
C ASP A 73 8.83 -6.28 -22.76
N THR A 74 8.75 -7.60 -22.95
CA THR A 74 7.70 -8.45 -22.36
C THR A 74 7.95 -8.69 -20.86
N GLY A 75 9.21 -8.70 -20.42
CA GLY A 75 9.60 -8.84 -19.00
C GLY A 75 9.37 -10.22 -18.38
N ARG A 76 9.02 -11.24 -19.18
CA ARG A 76 8.75 -12.61 -18.71
C ARG A 76 9.18 -13.66 -19.73
N GLY A 77 9.41 -14.88 -19.24
CA GLY A 77 9.68 -16.05 -20.07
C GLY A 77 10.26 -17.19 -19.23
N PHE A 78 10.62 -18.30 -19.87
CA PHE A 78 11.19 -19.45 -19.16
C PHE A 78 12.69 -19.60 -19.46
N CYS A 79 13.26 -20.78 -19.19
CA CYS A 79 14.71 -20.99 -19.25
C CYS A 79 15.35 -20.57 -20.59
N VAL A 80 14.65 -20.77 -21.72
CA VAL A 80 15.09 -20.35 -23.05
C VAL A 80 15.22 -18.83 -23.13
N HIS A 81 14.14 -18.10 -22.87
CA HIS A 81 14.10 -16.64 -22.97
C HIS A 81 15.14 -15.97 -22.07
N LYS A 82 15.24 -16.41 -20.81
CA LYS A 82 16.20 -15.85 -19.87
C LYS A 82 17.65 -16.13 -20.27
N SER A 83 17.94 -17.31 -20.81
CA SER A 83 19.28 -17.63 -21.31
C SER A 83 19.66 -16.78 -22.52
N ILE A 84 18.70 -16.51 -23.43
CA ILE A 84 18.90 -15.60 -24.57
C ILE A 84 19.28 -14.21 -24.07
N VAL A 85 18.50 -13.63 -23.13
CA VAL A 85 18.79 -12.30 -22.60
C VAL A 85 20.14 -12.27 -21.87
N PHE A 86 20.47 -13.29 -21.08
CA PHE A 86 21.75 -13.30 -20.36
C PHE A 86 22.94 -13.36 -21.31
N VAL A 87 22.90 -14.21 -22.35
CA VAL A 87 23.95 -14.25 -23.37
C VAL A 87 24.04 -12.92 -24.11
N ALA A 88 22.91 -12.34 -24.53
CA ALA A 88 22.88 -11.04 -25.21
C ALA A 88 23.48 -9.93 -24.34
N ALA A 89 23.15 -9.90 -23.05
CA ALA A 89 23.66 -8.93 -22.09
C ALA A 89 25.17 -9.09 -21.85
N CYS A 90 25.66 -10.33 -21.69
CA CYS A 90 27.09 -10.61 -21.58
C CYS A 90 27.86 -10.11 -22.82
N ARG A 91 27.35 -10.38 -24.03
CA ARG A 91 27.97 -9.91 -25.28
C ARG A 91 27.98 -8.39 -25.40
N ALA A 92 26.90 -7.72 -24.99
CA ALA A 92 26.84 -6.26 -24.93
C ALA A 92 27.92 -5.66 -24.00
N ALA A 93 28.26 -6.38 -22.92
CA ALA A 93 29.30 -6.01 -21.96
C ALA A 93 30.73 -6.43 -22.40
N GLY A 94 30.89 -6.98 -23.61
CA GLY A 94 32.18 -7.43 -24.13
C GLY A 94 32.61 -8.80 -23.63
N ILE A 95 31.69 -9.62 -23.11
CA ILE A 95 31.96 -10.95 -22.55
C ILE A 95 31.49 -12.02 -23.53
N PRO A 96 32.40 -12.86 -24.07
CA PRO A 96 32.02 -13.97 -24.95
C PRO A 96 31.10 -14.95 -24.22
N ALA A 97 29.94 -15.25 -24.80
CA ALA A 97 28.96 -16.15 -24.19
C ALA A 97 28.19 -16.95 -25.25
N ARG A 98 27.70 -18.13 -24.88
CA ARG A 98 26.94 -19.06 -25.73
C ARG A 98 25.71 -19.60 -25.02
N LEU A 99 24.77 -20.04 -25.82
CA LEU A 99 23.63 -20.84 -25.38
C LEU A 99 24.01 -22.31 -25.34
N VAL A 100 23.51 -23.04 -24.35
CA VAL A 100 23.68 -24.50 -24.24
C VAL A 100 22.30 -25.12 -24.11
N MET A 101 22.02 -26.12 -24.94
CA MET A 101 20.71 -26.78 -24.96
C MET A 101 20.84 -28.19 -24.40
N THR A 102 19.99 -28.51 -23.42
CA THR A 102 20.00 -29.80 -22.73
C THR A 102 18.60 -30.37 -22.58
N ASP A 103 18.50 -31.65 -22.22
CA ASP A 103 17.29 -32.23 -21.67
C ASP A 103 17.47 -32.40 -20.16
N VAL A 104 16.43 -32.04 -19.40
CA VAL A 104 16.45 -32.21 -17.95
C VAL A 104 15.24 -33.00 -17.49
N ARG A 105 15.44 -33.88 -16.51
CA ARG A 105 14.35 -34.36 -15.68
C ARG A 105 14.10 -33.34 -14.58
N ASN A 106 12.92 -32.74 -14.55
CA ASN A 106 12.55 -31.70 -13.59
C ASN A 106 11.42 -32.18 -12.67
N HIS A 107 11.76 -32.36 -11.40
CA HIS A 107 10.82 -32.83 -10.38
C HIS A 107 9.97 -31.70 -9.77
N LEU A 108 10.13 -30.44 -10.18
CA LEU A 108 9.46 -29.27 -9.57
C LEU A 108 8.25 -28.74 -10.36
N ALA A 109 7.84 -29.43 -11.43
CA ALA A 109 6.68 -29.01 -12.20
C ALA A 109 5.35 -29.33 -11.49
N SER A 110 4.40 -28.40 -11.53
CA SER A 110 3.04 -28.59 -11.03
C SER A 110 2.37 -29.80 -11.72
N PRO A 111 1.34 -30.42 -11.11
CA PRO A 111 0.61 -31.51 -11.76
C PRO A 111 0.03 -31.13 -13.13
N ARG A 112 -0.38 -29.86 -13.31
CA ARG A 112 -0.89 -29.36 -14.60
C ARG A 112 0.25 -29.22 -15.61
N LEU A 113 1.35 -28.58 -15.24
CA LEU A 113 2.50 -28.45 -16.13
C LEU A 113 3.05 -29.82 -16.54
N ARG A 114 3.17 -30.77 -15.61
CA ARG A 114 3.59 -32.16 -15.92
C ARG A 114 2.67 -32.84 -16.95
N ARG A 115 1.35 -32.59 -16.87
CA ARG A 115 0.39 -33.13 -17.87
C ARG A 115 0.56 -32.51 -19.24
N LEU A 116 0.86 -31.21 -19.31
CA LEU A 116 1.08 -30.48 -20.58
C LEU A 116 2.42 -30.87 -21.21
N VAL A 117 3.46 -31.04 -20.40
CA VAL A 117 4.78 -31.54 -20.82
C VAL A 117 4.70 -33.02 -21.20
N GLY A 118 3.79 -33.80 -20.60
CA GLY A 118 3.64 -35.23 -20.88
C GLY A 118 4.57 -36.12 -20.06
N GLY A 119 5.08 -35.63 -18.93
CA GLY A 119 6.01 -36.35 -18.06
C GLY A 119 6.79 -35.41 -17.14
N ASP A 120 7.96 -35.88 -16.70
CA ASP A 120 8.94 -35.13 -15.90
C ASP A 120 10.22 -34.78 -16.69
N VAL A 121 10.29 -35.12 -17.97
CA VAL A 121 11.40 -34.77 -18.87
C VAL A 121 11.05 -33.53 -19.67
N PHE A 122 11.87 -32.49 -19.55
CA PHE A 122 11.76 -31.22 -20.25
C PHE A 122 12.84 -31.17 -21.32
N ARG A 123 12.42 -31.18 -22.59
CA ARG A 123 13.33 -31.12 -23.73
C ARG A 123 13.77 -29.69 -24.01
N PHE A 124 15.03 -29.51 -24.40
CA PHE A 124 15.64 -28.21 -24.74
C PHE A 124 15.57 -27.17 -23.59
N HIS A 125 15.87 -27.61 -22.38
CA HIS A 125 16.24 -26.70 -21.30
C HIS A 125 17.49 -25.91 -21.68
N ALA A 126 17.44 -24.59 -21.52
CA ALA A 126 18.55 -23.72 -21.86
C ALA A 126 19.34 -23.34 -20.61
N LEU A 127 20.67 -23.41 -20.75
CA LEU A 127 21.65 -22.79 -19.88
C LEU A 127 22.64 -21.99 -20.73
N THR A 128 23.63 -21.40 -20.10
CA THR A 128 24.62 -20.54 -20.78
C THR A 128 26.05 -20.98 -20.47
N SER A 129 26.97 -20.68 -21.37
CA SER A 129 28.42 -20.88 -21.21
C SER A 129 29.08 -19.52 -21.41
N VAL A 130 29.78 -19.00 -20.41
CA VAL A 130 30.32 -17.63 -20.37
C VAL A 130 31.84 -17.69 -20.19
N TYR A 131 32.59 -16.95 -21.01
CA TYR A 131 34.05 -16.93 -20.94
C TYR A 131 34.55 -15.88 -19.95
N LEU A 132 35.06 -16.32 -18.81
CA LEU A 132 35.54 -15.49 -17.71
C LEU A 132 36.95 -15.93 -17.32
N GLU A 133 37.86 -14.98 -17.14
CA GLU A 133 39.23 -15.23 -16.63
C GLU A 133 39.98 -16.38 -17.33
N GLY A 134 39.80 -16.52 -18.64
CA GLY A 134 40.49 -17.54 -19.44
C GLY A 134 39.81 -18.91 -19.49
N LYS A 135 38.64 -19.08 -18.87
CA LYS A 135 37.87 -20.35 -18.85
C LYS A 135 36.39 -20.14 -19.18
N TRP A 136 35.75 -21.21 -19.64
CA TRP A 136 34.30 -21.27 -19.82
C TRP A 136 33.63 -21.70 -18.52
N VAL A 137 32.63 -20.94 -18.08
CA VAL A 137 31.84 -21.21 -16.87
C VAL A 137 30.37 -21.30 -17.27
N ARG A 138 29.67 -22.34 -16.81
CA ARG A 138 28.25 -22.54 -17.10
C ARG A 138 27.36 -21.83 -16.08
N ALA A 139 26.28 -21.21 -16.53
CA ALA A 139 25.34 -20.52 -15.66
C ALA A 139 23.89 -20.66 -16.13
N THR A 140 22.98 -20.80 -15.18
CA THR A 140 21.54 -20.95 -15.44
C THR A 140 20.74 -19.84 -14.72
N PRO A 141 20.45 -18.69 -15.36
CA PRO A 141 19.85 -17.51 -14.74
C PRO A 141 18.32 -17.60 -14.62
N VAL A 142 17.78 -18.75 -14.19
CA VAL A 142 16.38 -19.11 -14.48
C VAL A 142 15.40 -18.82 -13.34
N PHE A 143 15.48 -19.55 -12.22
CA PHE A 143 14.50 -19.42 -11.14
C PHE A 143 14.75 -18.14 -10.35
N ASN A 144 13.83 -17.19 -10.46
CA ASN A 144 13.91 -15.96 -9.70
C ASN A 144 13.67 -16.24 -8.20
N LYS A 145 14.22 -15.39 -7.33
CA LYS A 145 14.12 -15.56 -5.86
C LYS A 145 12.69 -15.77 -5.36
N LEU A 146 11.75 -15.10 -6.00
CA LEU A 146 10.34 -15.12 -5.62
C LEU A 146 9.69 -16.49 -5.91
N LEU A 147 9.91 -17.04 -7.10
CA LEU A 147 9.42 -18.37 -7.49
C LEU A 147 10.09 -19.46 -6.64
N CYS A 148 11.39 -19.34 -6.40
CA CYS A 148 12.12 -20.19 -5.45
C CYS A 148 11.46 -20.21 -4.07
N LYS A 149 11.07 -19.03 -3.54
CA LYS A 149 10.39 -18.94 -2.24
C LYS A 149 9.01 -19.61 -2.25
N VAL A 150 8.23 -19.44 -3.33
CA VAL A 150 6.90 -20.06 -3.49
C VAL A 150 6.97 -21.59 -3.57
N TYR A 151 7.99 -22.13 -4.25
CA TYR A 151 8.19 -23.58 -4.37
C TYR A 151 9.06 -24.19 -3.25
N GLY A 152 9.55 -23.38 -2.31
CA GLY A 152 10.41 -23.85 -1.20
C GLY A 152 11.81 -24.27 -1.61
N ILE A 153 12.37 -23.70 -2.68
CA ILE A 153 13.68 -24.03 -3.26
C ILE A 153 14.68 -22.91 -2.97
N THR A 154 15.96 -23.25 -2.81
CA THR A 154 17.05 -22.26 -2.73
C THR A 154 17.34 -21.69 -4.12
N PRO A 155 17.40 -20.35 -4.30
CA PRO A 155 17.84 -19.74 -5.55
C PRO A 155 19.23 -20.22 -5.96
N LEU A 156 19.50 -20.34 -7.27
CA LEU A 156 20.85 -20.57 -7.77
C LEU A 156 21.64 -19.27 -7.66
N GLU A 157 22.79 -19.34 -7.01
CA GLU A 157 23.74 -18.24 -6.92
C GLU A 157 24.83 -18.41 -7.98
N PHE A 158 25.43 -17.31 -8.40
CA PHE A 158 26.50 -17.32 -9.39
C PHE A 158 27.56 -16.31 -8.97
N ASP A 159 28.79 -16.78 -8.80
CA ASP A 159 29.94 -15.97 -8.39
C ASP A 159 30.91 -15.69 -9.54
N GLY A 160 30.64 -16.24 -10.74
CA GLY A 160 31.49 -16.10 -11.91
C GLY A 160 32.76 -16.96 -11.92
N THR A 161 33.00 -17.74 -10.85
CA THR A 161 34.21 -18.56 -10.71
C THR A 161 33.95 -20.06 -10.88
N GLU A 162 32.75 -20.54 -10.56
CA GLU A 162 32.36 -21.95 -10.73
C GLU A 162 31.04 -22.10 -11.49
N ASP A 163 30.79 -23.29 -12.04
CA ASP A 163 29.57 -23.60 -12.77
C ASP A 163 28.34 -23.51 -11.84
N SER A 164 27.36 -22.69 -12.23
CA SER A 164 26.06 -22.56 -11.57
C SER A 164 24.97 -23.22 -12.41
N VAL A 165 24.96 -24.55 -12.38
CA VAL A 165 24.10 -25.38 -13.24
C VAL A 165 22.97 -26.10 -12.50
N TYR A 166 23.12 -26.46 -11.21
CA TYR A 166 22.05 -27.10 -10.42
C TYR A 166 22.30 -27.11 -8.89
N HIS A 167 21.22 -27.26 -8.11
CA HIS A 167 21.25 -27.69 -6.70
C HIS A 167 21.01 -29.21 -6.64
N PRO A 168 21.80 -30.01 -5.91
CA PRO A 168 21.60 -31.46 -5.87
C PRO A 168 20.49 -31.93 -4.91
N TYR A 169 20.10 -31.15 -3.89
CA TYR A 169 19.18 -31.62 -2.83
C TYR A 169 18.23 -30.58 -2.23
N ASP A 170 16.95 -30.97 -2.19
CA ASP A 170 15.99 -30.75 -1.11
C ASP A 170 16.40 -30.09 0.22
N LYS A 171 15.60 -29.18 0.81
CA LYS A 171 15.66 -28.98 2.30
C LYS A 171 15.36 -30.29 3.07
N GLY A 172 14.73 -31.28 2.43
CA GLY A 172 14.47 -32.63 2.93
C GLY A 172 15.30 -33.74 2.28
N GLY A 173 16.34 -33.41 1.49
CA GLY A 173 17.28 -34.38 0.91
C GLY A 173 16.87 -35.10 -0.39
N GLN A 174 15.79 -34.69 -1.08
CA GLN A 174 15.38 -35.30 -2.37
C GLN A 174 16.12 -34.68 -3.58
N ARG A 175 16.40 -35.50 -4.62
CA ARG A 175 17.09 -35.07 -5.86
C ARG A 175 16.22 -34.14 -6.71
N TYR A 176 16.76 -32.99 -7.11
CA TYR A 176 16.02 -31.91 -7.79
C TYR A 176 15.91 -31.99 -9.32
N MET A 177 17.04 -32.21 -10.01
CA MET A 177 17.12 -32.12 -11.47
C MET A 177 18.26 -33.00 -12.02
N GLU A 178 18.03 -33.68 -13.14
CA GLU A 178 19.00 -34.56 -13.79
C GLU A 178 19.16 -34.18 -15.27
N PHE A 179 20.40 -33.93 -15.71
CA PHE A 179 20.69 -33.73 -17.13
C PHE A 179 20.70 -35.08 -17.85
N LEU A 180 19.83 -35.23 -18.84
CA LEU A 180 19.64 -36.48 -19.59
C LEU A 180 20.38 -36.46 -20.92
N HIS A 181 20.50 -35.29 -21.54
CA HIS A 181 21.13 -35.12 -22.83
C HIS A 181 21.66 -33.69 -23.00
N GLU A 182 22.75 -33.51 -23.73
CA GLU A 182 23.28 -32.20 -24.12
C GLU A 182 23.38 -32.17 -25.64
N TYR A 183 22.70 -31.21 -26.27
CA TYR A 183 22.68 -31.03 -27.73
C TYR A 183 23.88 -30.24 -28.23
N GLY A 184 24.60 -29.55 -27.33
CA GLY A 184 25.79 -28.77 -27.62
C GLY A 184 25.65 -27.29 -27.26
N GLU A 185 26.68 -26.52 -27.61
CA GLU A 185 26.74 -25.07 -27.45
C GLU A 185 26.47 -24.37 -28.80
N PHE A 186 25.77 -23.25 -28.75
CA PHE A 186 25.32 -22.51 -29.93
C PHE A 186 25.68 -21.03 -29.83
N ASP A 187 26.23 -20.51 -30.94
CA ASP A 187 26.63 -19.10 -31.07
C ASP A 187 25.42 -18.16 -31.27
N ASP A 188 24.28 -18.69 -31.70
CA ASP A 188 22.97 -18.02 -31.77
C ASP A 188 21.88 -19.02 -31.36
N PHE A 189 20.65 -18.57 -31.11
CA PHE A 189 19.56 -19.48 -30.74
C PHE A 189 19.20 -20.41 -31.92
N PRO A 190 19.31 -21.75 -31.77
CA PRO A 190 19.03 -22.69 -32.85
C PRO A 190 17.52 -22.88 -33.04
N PHE A 191 16.88 -21.88 -33.63
CA PHE A 191 15.42 -21.70 -33.68
C PHE A 191 14.65 -22.97 -34.05
N LEU A 192 14.84 -23.49 -35.28
CA LEU A 192 14.07 -24.64 -35.75
C LEU A 192 14.31 -25.88 -34.88
N LEU A 193 15.56 -26.14 -34.48
CA LEU A 193 15.91 -27.29 -33.65
C LEU A 193 15.14 -27.26 -32.32
N VAL A 194 15.13 -26.12 -31.65
CA VAL A 194 14.50 -25.98 -30.32
C VAL A 194 12.98 -25.88 -30.46
N THR A 195 12.44 -25.00 -31.31
CA THR A 195 10.99 -24.78 -31.37
C THR A 195 10.25 -26.00 -31.91
N GLU A 196 10.78 -26.65 -32.97
CA GLU A 196 10.16 -27.87 -33.49
C GLU A 196 10.38 -29.05 -32.54
N GLY A 197 11.54 -29.11 -31.88
CA GLY A 197 11.88 -30.13 -30.91
C GLY A 197 11.00 -30.11 -29.65
N ILE A 198 10.82 -28.93 -29.03
CA ILE A 198 9.90 -28.76 -27.89
C ILE A 198 8.48 -29.12 -28.32
N ARG A 199 8.03 -28.66 -29.50
CA ARG A 199 6.67 -28.95 -30.00
C ARG A 199 6.44 -30.43 -30.26
N ALA A 200 7.41 -31.12 -30.84
CA ALA A 200 7.33 -32.56 -31.09
C ALA A 200 7.31 -33.36 -29.79
N ALA A 201 8.10 -32.95 -28.79
CA ALA A 201 8.19 -33.63 -27.50
C ALA A 201 7.01 -33.33 -26.55
N HIS A 202 6.51 -32.09 -26.60
CA HIS A 202 5.52 -31.55 -25.66
C HIS A 202 4.35 -30.90 -26.41
N PRO A 203 3.61 -31.62 -27.28
CA PRO A 203 2.59 -31.03 -28.15
C PRO A 203 1.43 -30.40 -27.37
N LYS A 204 1.12 -30.92 -26.17
CA LYS A 204 0.07 -30.37 -25.30
C LYS A 204 0.46 -29.06 -24.62
N LEU A 205 1.74 -28.68 -24.65
CA LEU A 205 2.21 -27.43 -24.07
C LEU A 205 1.86 -26.23 -24.97
N PHE A 206 1.61 -26.44 -26.26
CA PHE A 206 1.33 -25.39 -27.24
C PHE A 206 -0.17 -25.12 -27.37
N ALA A 207 -0.56 -23.85 -27.28
CA ALA A 207 -1.91 -23.37 -27.63
C ALA A 207 -2.03 -23.07 -29.12
N SER A 208 -0.96 -22.53 -29.73
CA SER A 208 -0.91 -22.19 -31.15
C SER A 208 0.43 -22.63 -31.77
N GLN A 209 0.76 -22.18 -32.99
CA GLN A 209 2.01 -22.57 -33.65
C GLN A 209 3.24 -22.19 -32.83
N PHE A 210 3.19 -21.06 -32.11
CA PHE A 210 4.33 -20.50 -31.39
C PHE A 210 4.02 -20.09 -29.95
N GLU A 211 2.76 -20.11 -29.52
CA GLU A 211 2.41 -19.72 -28.15
C GLU A 211 2.17 -20.95 -27.28
N LEU A 212 2.72 -20.91 -26.08
CA LEU A 212 2.45 -21.90 -25.05
C LEU A 212 1.07 -21.67 -24.41
N THR A 213 0.53 -22.72 -23.82
CA THR A 213 -0.79 -22.72 -23.18
C THR A 213 -0.87 -21.63 -22.11
N GLU A 214 -2.04 -21.01 -21.97
CA GLU A 214 -2.32 -20.01 -20.93
C GLU A 214 -2.38 -20.61 -19.52
N GLY A 215 -1.98 -19.82 -18.51
CA GLY A 215 -1.88 -20.27 -17.12
C GLY A 215 -0.93 -19.42 -16.28
N SER A 216 -0.63 -19.88 -15.06
CA SER A 216 0.34 -19.23 -14.19
C SER A 216 0.99 -20.25 -13.26
N LEU A 217 2.31 -20.29 -13.23
CA LEU A 217 3.05 -21.14 -12.30
C LEU A 217 2.77 -20.75 -10.84
N ALA A 218 2.67 -19.46 -10.57
CA ALA A 218 2.37 -18.95 -9.23
C ALA A 218 0.97 -19.36 -8.75
N ALA A 219 -0.04 -19.31 -9.63
CA ALA A 219 -1.39 -19.77 -9.30
C ALA A 219 -1.44 -21.27 -9.03
N GLU A 220 -0.65 -22.06 -9.76
CA GLU A 220 -0.62 -23.52 -9.62
C GLU A 220 0.20 -24.00 -8.42
N ALA A 221 1.21 -23.25 -7.99
CA ALA A 221 1.95 -23.55 -6.76
C ALA A 221 1.06 -23.43 -5.51
N ALA A 222 -0.02 -22.62 -5.57
CA ALA A 222 -0.99 -22.47 -4.48
C ALA A 222 -2.01 -23.63 -4.40
N ALA A 223 -2.03 -24.56 -5.36
CA ALA A 223 -2.89 -25.74 -5.35
C ALA A 223 -2.06 -27.00 -5.00
N PRO A 224 -2.09 -27.50 -3.74
CA PRO A 224 -1.25 -28.61 -3.35
C PRO A 224 -1.64 -29.91 -4.08
N ALA A 225 -0.63 -30.65 -4.52
CA ALA A 225 -0.78 -32.02 -4.97
C ALA A 225 -1.00 -32.94 -3.75
N GLY A 226 -2.24 -33.35 -3.52
CA GLY A 226 -2.58 -34.67 -2.93
C GLY A 226 -2.09 -35.03 -1.52
N VAL A 227 -1.58 -34.08 -0.73
CA VAL A 227 -1.36 -34.27 0.71
C VAL A 227 -2.15 -33.18 1.40
N GLU A 228 -3.18 -33.54 2.18
CA GLU A 228 -3.90 -32.57 3.02
C GLU A 228 -2.91 -31.97 4.02
N PRO A 229 -2.55 -30.68 3.91
CA PRO A 229 -1.82 -30.03 4.98
C PRO A 229 -2.81 -29.83 6.12
N VAL A 230 -2.38 -30.07 7.35
CA VAL A 230 -3.02 -29.47 8.52
C VAL A 230 -3.01 -27.96 8.26
N ARG A 231 -4.15 -27.39 7.88
CA ARG A 231 -4.29 -25.95 7.61
C ARG A 231 -4.12 -25.22 8.94
N ALA A 232 -2.90 -24.78 9.24
CA ALA A 232 -2.71 -23.77 10.26
C ALA A 232 -3.52 -22.53 9.86
N GLU A 233 -4.30 -21.99 10.80
CA GLU A 233 -5.13 -20.81 10.57
C GLU A 233 -4.25 -19.62 10.20
N LEU A 234 -4.65 -18.88 9.15
CA LEU A 234 -3.97 -17.64 8.75
C LEU A 234 -4.13 -16.60 9.86
N SER A 235 -3.10 -15.78 10.09
CA SER A 235 -3.26 -14.61 10.94
C SER A 235 -4.32 -13.65 10.40
N PRO A 236 -5.02 -12.89 11.25
CA PRO A 236 -6.01 -11.90 10.81
C PRO A 236 -5.44 -10.90 9.79
N GLN A 237 -4.20 -10.43 10.00
CA GLN A 237 -3.53 -9.50 9.09
C GLN A 237 -3.22 -10.14 7.73
N ALA A 238 -2.80 -11.41 7.71
CA ALA A 238 -2.59 -12.15 6.47
C ALA A 238 -3.89 -12.34 5.70
N ALA A 239 -4.99 -12.67 6.40
CA ALA A 239 -6.32 -12.80 5.80
C ALA A 239 -6.81 -11.48 5.19
N ASP A 240 -6.69 -10.37 5.94
CA ASP A 240 -7.07 -9.04 5.46
C ASP A 240 -6.23 -8.62 4.23
N LEU A 241 -4.92 -8.90 4.24
CA LEU A 241 -4.03 -8.59 3.11
C LEU A 241 -4.34 -9.45 1.88
N ILE A 242 -4.65 -10.74 2.05
CA ILE A 242 -5.10 -11.63 0.97
C ILE A 242 -6.40 -11.10 0.36
N GLU A 243 -7.36 -10.66 1.18
CA GLU A 243 -8.60 -10.07 0.70
C GLU A 243 -8.33 -8.82 -0.16
N GLN A 244 -7.40 -7.96 0.27
CA GLN A 244 -7.00 -6.79 -0.49
C GLN A 244 -6.29 -7.15 -1.80
N PHE A 245 -5.45 -8.19 -1.82
CA PHE A 245 -4.87 -8.70 -3.07
C PHE A 245 -5.93 -9.21 -4.03
N ASP A 246 -6.94 -9.94 -3.54
CA ASP A 246 -8.04 -10.42 -4.36
C ASP A 246 -8.85 -9.26 -4.97
N ARG A 247 -9.06 -8.20 -4.20
CA ARG A 247 -9.70 -6.96 -4.68
C ARG A 247 -8.83 -6.26 -5.72
N ALA A 248 -7.54 -6.06 -5.45
CA ALA A 248 -6.61 -5.42 -6.38
C ALA A 248 -6.50 -6.17 -7.71
N ALA A 249 -6.39 -7.51 -7.67
CA ALA A 249 -6.35 -8.33 -8.88
C ALA A 249 -7.64 -8.22 -9.70
N ARG A 250 -8.82 -8.13 -9.06
CA ARG A 250 -10.08 -7.87 -9.78
C ARG A 250 -10.09 -6.50 -10.43
N GLU A 251 -9.62 -5.46 -9.75
CA GLU A 251 -9.56 -4.11 -10.31
C GLU A 251 -8.57 -3.98 -11.46
N LEU A 252 -7.42 -4.67 -11.41
CA LEU A 252 -6.46 -4.72 -12.51
C LEU A 252 -7.06 -5.39 -13.75
N ARG A 253 -7.80 -6.50 -13.57
CA ARG A 253 -8.57 -7.13 -14.67
C ARG A 253 -9.66 -6.21 -15.21
N ALA A 254 -10.37 -5.50 -14.34
CA ALA A 254 -11.39 -4.54 -14.73
C ALA A 254 -10.78 -3.40 -15.57
N ALA A 255 -9.66 -2.81 -15.12
CA ALA A 255 -8.97 -1.77 -15.87
C ALA A 255 -8.53 -2.23 -17.27
N ARG A 256 -8.05 -3.47 -17.42
CA ARG A 256 -7.74 -4.04 -18.74
C ARG A 256 -8.98 -4.21 -19.63
N THR A 257 -10.11 -4.59 -19.03
CA THR A 257 -11.38 -4.70 -19.75
C THR A 257 -11.87 -3.32 -20.19
N GLU A 258 -11.79 -2.32 -19.30
CA GLU A 258 -12.13 -0.92 -19.60
C GLU A 258 -11.27 -0.35 -20.76
N LEU A 259 -9.97 -0.68 -20.81
CA LEU A 259 -9.11 -0.32 -21.95
C LEU A 259 -9.57 -0.95 -23.27
N ALA A 260 -9.95 -2.23 -23.25
CA ALA A 260 -10.46 -2.92 -24.43
C ALA A 260 -11.81 -2.36 -24.90
N ASP A 261 -12.73 -2.10 -23.96
CA ASP A 261 -14.02 -1.49 -24.22
C ASP A 261 -13.86 -0.08 -24.82
N HIS A 262 -12.92 0.70 -24.28
CA HIS A 262 -12.58 2.02 -24.81
C HIS A 262 -12.03 1.96 -26.24
N ALA A 263 -11.13 1.02 -26.52
CA ALA A 263 -10.58 0.81 -27.87
C ALA A 263 -11.67 0.40 -28.87
N ALA A 264 -12.56 -0.52 -28.47
CA ALA A 264 -13.69 -0.96 -29.28
C ALA A 264 -14.64 0.21 -29.59
N PHE A 265 -15.01 0.99 -28.57
CA PHE A 265 -15.85 2.18 -28.72
C PHE A 265 -15.23 3.18 -29.71
N CYS A 266 -13.93 3.45 -29.59
CA CYS A 266 -13.24 4.37 -30.49
C CYS A 266 -13.22 3.85 -31.93
N ALA A 267 -12.97 2.56 -32.14
CA ALA A 267 -12.99 1.94 -33.46
C ALA A 267 -14.38 2.03 -34.13
N GLU A 268 -15.44 1.70 -33.39
CA GLU A 268 -16.83 1.77 -33.87
C GLU A 268 -17.25 3.19 -34.27
N ASN A 269 -16.76 4.20 -33.54
CA ASN A 269 -17.08 5.61 -33.77
C ASN A 269 -16.07 6.35 -34.65
N GLY A 270 -15.04 5.66 -35.16
CA GLY A 270 -14.02 6.25 -36.03
C GLY A 270 -13.17 7.34 -35.35
N LEU A 271 -12.93 7.18 -34.04
CA LEU A 271 -12.08 8.05 -33.22
C LEU A 271 -10.64 7.55 -33.24
N MET A 272 -9.69 8.47 -33.34
CA MET A 272 -8.25 8.16 -33.36
C MET A 272 -7.75 7.83 -31.95
N LEU A 273 -7.06 6.70 -31.83
CA LEU A 273 -6.37 6.25 -30.63
C LEU A 273 -4.93 5.82 -30.97
N ASP A 274 -4.04 5.86 -29.99
CA ASP A 274 -2.71 5.27 -30.10
C ASP A 274 -2.74 3.85 -29.50
N PRO A 275 -2.71 2.78 -30.33
CA PRO A 275 -2.78 1.41 -29.84
C PRO A 275 -1.55 1.04 -29.00
N THR A 276 -0.37 1.60 -29.29
CA THR A 276 0.86 1.29 -28.54
C THR A 276 0.77 1.76 -27.10
N VAL A 277 0.14 2.92 -26.86
CA VAL A 277 -0.11 3.41 -25.50
C VAL A 277 -1.07 2.49 -24.76
N LEU A 278 -2.19 2.11 -25.39
CA LEU A 278 -3.17 1.22 -24.74
C LEU A 278 -2.61 -0.17 -24.44
N ASP A 279 -1.86 -0.75 -25.38
CA ASP A 279 -1.20 -2.04 -25.21
C ASP A 279 -0.20 -2.00 -24.04
N ARG A 280 0.54 -0.88 -23.91
CA ARG A 280 1.46 -0.69 -22.79
C ARG A 280 0.72 -0.62 -21.45
N LEU A 281 -0.37 0.15 -21.37
CA LEU A 281 -1.18 0.26 -20.15
C LEU A 281 -1.78 -1.11 -19.76
N ALA A 282 -2.25 -1.89 -20.75
CA ALA A 282 -2.76 -3.22 -20.51
C ALA A 282 -1.69 -4.19 -20.01
N ALA A 283 -0.47 -4.12 -20.56
CA ALA A 283 0.68 -4.91 -20.13
C ALA A 283 1.12 -4.55 -18.70
N ASP A 284 1.19 -3.27 -18.36
CA ASP A 284 1.54 -2.81 -17.00
C ASP A 284 0.50 -3.30 -15.97
N ALA A 285 -0.80 -3.25 -16.30
CA ALA A 285 -1.87 -3.80 -15.46
C ALA A 285 -1.76 -5.31 -15.26
N LEU A 286 -1.44 -6.06 -16.32
CA LEU A 286 -1.23 -7.51 -16.24
C LEU A 286 -0.02 -7.84 -15.37
N HIS A 287 1.09 -7.12 -15.52
CA HIS A 287 2.29 -7.31 -14.71
C HIS A 287 2.01 -7.08 -13.21
N ALA A 288 1.25 -6.04 -12.88
CA ALA A 288 0.83 -5.80 -11.51
C ALA A 288 -0.09 -6.92 -10.98
N GLU A 289 -0.98 -7.46 -11.81
CA GLU A 289 -1.88 -8.55 -11.43
C GLU A 289 -1.09 -9.83 -11.11
N GLU A 290 -0.10 -10.16 -11.95
CA GLU A 290 0.80 -11.28 -11.73
C GLU A 290 1.58 -11.09 -10.42
N ARG A 291 2.16 -9.90 -10.19
CA ARG A 291 2.93 -9.61 -8.96
C ARG A 291 2.07 -9.75 -7.71
N VAL A 292 0.83 -9.25 -7.75
CA VAL A 292 -0.17 -9.45 -6.69
C VAL A 292 -0.44 -10.93 -6.47
N GLY A 293 -0.64 -11.69 -7.54
CA GLY A 293 -0.87 -13.14 -7.48
C GLY A 293 0.27 -13.89 -6.79
N VAL A 294 1.53 -13.58 -7.14
CA VAL A 294 2.69 -14.23 -6.50
C VAL A 294 2.78 -13.88 -5.03
N GLN A 295 2.61 -12.61 -4.67
CA GLN A 295 2.72 -12.18 -3.28
C GLN A 295 1.55 -12.70 -2.43
N ARG A 296 0.34 -12.77 -2.98
CA ARG A 296 -0.81 -13.39 -2.35
C ARG A 296 -0.56 -14.87 -2.03
N ALA A 297 0.02 -15.62 -2.97
CA ALA A 297 0.39 -17.03 -2.76
C ALA A 297 1.43 -17.16 -1.64
N LEU A 298 2.42 -16.25 -1.61
CA LEU A 298 3.43 -16.21 -0.55
C LEU A 298 2.83 -15.95 0.83
N VAL A 299 1.95 -14.96 0.97
CA VAL A 299 1.25 -14.68 2.24
C VAL A 299 0.39 -15.88 2.66
N SER A 300 -0.27 -16.55 1.70
CA SER A 300 -1.10 -17.74 1.96
C SER A 300 -0.28 -18.94 2.44
N SER A 301 0.99 -19.04 2.07
CA SER A 301 1.88 -20.14 2.45
C SER A 301 2.59 -19.93 3.80
N HIS A 302 2.40 -18.78 4.44
CA HIS A 302 3.00 -18.42 5.74
C HIS A 302 1.86 -18.26 6.77
N PRO A 303 1.35 -19.36 7.36
CA PRO A 303 0.23 -19.30 8.29
C PRO A 303 0.59 -18.65 9.63
N ALA A 304 1.85 -18.75 10.06
CA ALA A 304 2.37 -17.97 11.19
C ALA A 304 2.66 -16.52 10.76
N VAL A 305 2.50 -15.57 11.68
CA VAL A 305 2.76 -14.17 11.38
C VAL A 305 4.25 -13.96 11.07
N ASP A 306 4.54 -13.67 9.81
CA ASP A 306 5.85 -13.18 9.37
C ASP A 306 5.69 -11.71 8.96
N SER A 307 6.11 -10.83 9.88
CA SER A 307 6.00 -9.38 9.75
C SER A 307 6.75 -8.83 8.50
N ASP A 308 7.80 -9.51 8.04
CA ASP A 308 8.53 -9.12 6.83
C ASP A 308 7.76 -9.52 5.56
N VAL A 309 7.13 -10.69 5.57
CA VAL A 309 6.22 -11.13 4.49
C VAL A 309 5.01 -10.21 4.37
N LEU A 310 4.42 -9.80 5.49
CA LEU A 310 3.31 -8.85 5.50
C LEU A 310 3.74 -7.48 4.95
N THR A 311 4.91 -6.98 5.36
CA THR A 311 5.43 -5.67 4.91
C THR A 311 5.79 -5.66 3.42
N ALA A 312 6.42 -6.72 2.93
CA ALA A 312 6.63 -6.92 1.50
C ALA A 312 5.29 -6.99 0.75
N GLY A 313 4.29 -7.63 1.36
CA GLY A 313 2.95 -7.72 0.80
C GLY A 313 2.23 -6.38 0.67
N GLU A 314 2.28 -5.56 1.71
CA GLU A 314 1.74 -4.19 1.69
C GLU A 314 2.42 -3.33 0.62
N SER A 315 3.73 -3.52 0.41
CA SER A 315 4.46 -2.83 -0.66
C SER A 315 3.94 -3.23 -2.06
N VAL A 316 3.67 -4.51 -2.28
CA VAL A 316 3.05 -5.00 -3.53
C VAL A 316 1.62 -4.48 -3.69
N LEU A 317 0.85 -4.42 -2.60
CA LEU A 317 -0.50 -3.85 -2.64
C LEU A 317 -0.47 -2.36 -3.02
N ARG A 318 0.45 -1.57 -2.43
CA ARG A 318 0.65 -0.16 -2.80
C ARG A 318 1.03 0.00 -4.27
N PHE A 319 1.92 -0.86 -4.77
CA PHE A 319 2.28 -0.90 -6.19
C PHE A 319 1.06 -1.20 -7.09
N ALA A 320 0.21 -2.15 -6.70
CA ALA A 320 -1.00 -2.48 -7.44
C ALA A 320 -2.00 -1.30 -7.47
N LEU A 321 -2.27 -0.66 -6.33
CA LEU A 321 -3.12 0.53 -6.25
C LEU A 321 -2.58 1.68 -7.11
N ALA A 322 -1.26 1.90 -7.07
CA ALA A 322 -0.60 2.90 -7.91
C ALA A 322 -0.72 2.57 -9.39
N THR A 323 -0.63 1.28 -9.77
CA THR A 323 -0.77 0.84 -11.16
C THR A 323 -2.22 1.01 -11.66
N ILE A 324 -3.22 0.66 -10.84
CA ILE A 324 -4.64 0.89 -11.16
C ILE A 324 -4.89 2.38 -11.41
N ALA A 325 -4.39 3.23 -10.50
CA ALA A 325 -4.49 4.67 -10.65
C ALA A 325 -3.76 5.13 -11.92
N TYR A 326 -2.52 4.73 -12.16
CA TYR A 326 -1.77 5.07 -13.36
C TYR A 326 -2.54 4.72 -14.65
N VAL A 327 -3.05 3.49 -14.76
CA VAL A 327 -3.74 3.01 -15.97
C VAL A 327 -5.02 3.81 -16.24
N ARG A 328 -5.91 3.93 -15.25
CA ARG A 328 -7.17 4.66 -15.42
C ARG A 328 -6.97 6.16 -15.60
N ASN A 329 -5.92 6.73 -15.00
CA ASN A 329 -5.66 8.15 -15.12
C ASN A 329 -4.95 8.53 -16.43
N ALA A 330 -4.03 7.69 -16.92
CA ALA A 330 -3.32 7.92 -18.18
C ALA A 330 -4.27 7.94 -19.39
N ALA A 331 -5.35 7.16 -19.33
CA ALA A 331 -6.31 7.07 -20.42
C ALA A 331 -7.39 8.17 -20.39
N GLU A 332 -7.45 9.00 -19.34
CA GLU A 332 -8.61 9.87 -19.07
C GLU A 332 -8.24 11.36 -18.92
N TRP A 333 -9.19 12.24 -19.27
CA TRP A 333 -9.05 13.69 -19.22
C TRP A 333 -9.75 14.30 -18.00
N SER A 334 -9.23 15.40 -17.48
CA SER A 334 -9.90 16.13 -16.40
C SER A 334 -11.09 16.97 -16.84
N ALA A 335 -11.18 17.29 -18.13
CA ALA A 335 -12.30 17.96 -18.77
C ALA A 335 -12.77 17.09 -19.94
N GLN A 336 -13.49 16.02 -19.61
CA GLN A 336 -13.83 14.97 -20.56
C GLN A 336 -14.82 15.50 -21.59
N SER A 337 -14.60 15.16 -22.85
CA SER A 337 -15.52 15.50 -23.94
C SER A 337 -16.68 14.51 -24.01
N TYR A 338 -17.89 14.99 -24.29
CA TYR A 338 -19.08 14.18 -24.61
C TYR A 338 -19.44 14.20 -26.10
N GLY A 339 -18.58 14.80 -26.93
CA GLY A 339 -18.81 14.88 -28.36
C GLY A 339 -17.50 15.05 -29.09
N GLN A 340 -17.20 14.13 -30.01
CA GLN A 340 -15.97 14.16 -30.77
C GLN A 340 -16.24 13.98 -32.26
N SER A 341 -15.42 14.61 -33.09
CA SER A 341 -15.41 14.39 -34.54
C SER A 341 -14.42 13.31 -34.95
N LYS A 342 -13.18 13.37 -34.44
CA LYS A 342 -12.07 12.46 -34.77
C LYS A 342 -11.09 12.17 -33.65
N VAL A 343 -11.00 13.01 -32.63
CA VAL A 343 -9.99 12.90 -31.57
C VAL A 343 -10.67 12.56 -30.26
N VAL A 344 -10.18 11.52 -29.59
CA VAL A 344 -10.67 11.09 -28.28
C VAL A 344 -10.16 12.02 -27.17
N GLN A 345 -11.04 12.41 -26.25
CA GLN A 345 -10.72 13.21 -25.05
C GLN A 345 -11.56 12.77 -23.84
N PHE A 346 -11.73 11.46 -23.69
CA PHE A 346 -12.38 10.80 -22.55
C PHE A 346 -11.87 9.35 -22.47
N PHE A 347 -12.03 8.69 -21.32
CA PHE A 347 -11.80 7.24 -21.18
C PHE A 347 -13.12 6.51 -20.90
N ASP A 348 -13.86 6.95 -19.90
CA ASP A 348 -15.08 6.28 -19.43
C ASP A 348 -16.19 6.39 -20.48
N THR A 349 -16.40 5.31 -21.23
CA THR A 349 -17.39 5.22 -22.31
C THR A 349 -18.82 5.37 -21.80
N ARG A 350 -19.10 5.04 -20.53
CA ARG A 350 -20.44 5.15 -19.93
C ARG A 350 -20.87 6.60 -19.73
N SER A 351 -19.90 7.51 -19.65
CA SER A 351 -20.16 8.94 -19.46
C SER A 351 -20.55 9.65 -20.76
N GLN A 352 -20.34 9.04 -21.93
CA GLN A 352 -20.52 9.68 -23.23
C GLN A 352 -21.97 10.07 -23.57
N GLU A 353 -22.95 9.55 -22.81
CA GLU A 353 -24.36 9.91 -22.95
C GLU A 353 -24.82 10.96 -21.91
N SER A 354 -23.90 11.52 -21.11
CA SER A 354 -24.23 12.48 -20.04
C SER A 354 -24.34 13.91 -20.56
N PRO A 355 -25.46 14.63 -20.30
CA PRO A 355 -25.65 16.01 -20.74
C PRO A 355 -25.04 17.06 -19.78
N GLU A 356 -24.45 16.65 -18.66
CA GLU A 356 -23.90 17.58 -17.66
C GLU A 356 -22.49 18.08 -18.02
N MET A 357 -21.92 19.02 -17.26
CA MET A 357 -20.55 19.49 -17.50
C MET A 357 -19.52 18.52 -16.87
N ASN A 358 -18.72 17.82 -17.70
CA ASN A 358 -17.64 16.96 -17.20
C ASN A 358 -16.41 17.79 -16.86
N TYR A 359 -16.21 18.00 -15.57
CA TYR A 359 -14.99 18.62 -15.10
C TYR A 359 -14.66 18.08 -13.73
N ASP A 360 -13.46 17.54 -13.54
CA ASP A 360 -13.05 16.87 -12.29
C ASP A 360 -13.31 17.74 -11.05
N ARG A 361 -13.22 19.07 -11.19
CA ARG A 361 -13.52 20.05 -10.12
C ARG A 361 -14.95 19.95 -9.58
N ASN A 362 -15.90 19.47 -10.38
CA ASN A 362 -17.29 19.29 -9.97
C ASN A 362 -17.47 18.10 -9.01
N GLY A 363 -16.48 17.22 -8.88
CA GLY A 363 -16.54 16.06 -7.98
C GLY A 363 -17.52 14.96 -8.43
N THR A 364 -17.99 15.03 -9.67
CA THR A 364 -18.95 14.10 -10.26
C THR A 364 -18.28 12.90 -10.95
N HIS A 365 -16.95 12.86 -10.99
CA HIS A 365 -16.22 11.75 -11.58
C HIS A 365 -16.54 10.43 -10.86
N SER A 366 -16.71 9.33 -11.61
CA SER A 366 -17.10 8.01 -11.10
C SER A 366 -16.18 7.50 -9.98
N ALA A 367 -14.87 7.71 -10.11
CA ALA A 367 -13.88 7.41 -9.08
C ALA A 367 -14.12 8.13 -7.73
N VAL A 368 -14.50 9.41 -7.77
CA VAL A 368 -14.79 10.22 -6.57
C VAL A 368 -16.10 9.74 -5.94
N LEU A 369 -17.15 9.60 -6.75
CA LEU A 369 -18.45 9.10 -6.31
C LEU A 369 -18.37 7.67 -5.74
N ARG A 370 -17.45 6.83 -6.24
CA ARG A 370 -17.16 5.51 -5.68
C ARG A 370 -16.65 5.61 -4.24
N VAL A 371 -15.72 6.54 -3.95
CA VAL A 371 -15.23 6.74 -2.57
C VAL A 371 -16.35 7.26 -1.68
N GLU A 372 -17.17 8.21 -2.17
CA GLU A 372 -18.33 8.71 -1.43
C GLU A 372 -19.30 7.57 -1.06
N ARG A 373 -19.70 6.75 -2.03
CA ARG A 373 -20.58 5.59 -1.78
C ARG A 373 -19.98 4.57 -0.82
N GLN A 374 -18.71 4.22 -1.01
CA GLN A 374 -18.03 3.26 -0.13
C GLN A 374 -18.00 3.78 1.32
N LEU A 375 -17.62 5.05 1.54
CA LEU A 375 -17.56 5.61 2.88
C LEU A 375 -18.95 5.76 3.50
N GLN A 376 -19.97 6.05 2.68
CA GLN A 376 -21.36 6.09 3.13
C GLN A 376 -21.85 4.73 3.62
N GLU A 377 -21.53 3.65 2.88
CA GLU A 377 -21.84 2.27 3.28
C GLU A 377 -21.05 1.82 4.52
N VAL A 378 -19.75 2.16 4.57
CA VAL A 378 -18.84 1.78 5.66
C VAL A 378 -19.25 2.43 6.99
N LEU A 379 -19.68 3.70 6.94
CA LEU A 379 -20.12 4.48 8.10
C LEU A 379 -21.60 4.29 8.43
N GLU A 380 -22.32 3.51 7.63
CA GLU A 380 -23.78 3.29 7.75
C GLU A 380 -24.61 4.57 7.72
N PHE A 381 -24.20 5.58 6.95
CA PHE A 381 -25.00 6.79 6.77
C PHE A 381 -26.05 6.57 5.67
N PRO A 382 -27.37 6.46 5.99
CA PRO A 382 -28.39 6.22 4.97
C PRO A 382 -28.43 7.34 3.93
N ALA A 383 -28.43 6.99 2.63
CA ALA A 383 -28.30 7.96 1.54
C ALA A 383 -29.51 8.87 1.32
N ASP A 384 -30.65 8.51 1.91
CA ASP A 384 -31.86 9.29 1.96
C ASP A 384 -31.90 10.29 3.14
N GLU A 385 -31.00 10.16 4.12
CA GLU A 385 -30.92 11.04 5.29
C GLU A 385 -29.62 11.86 5.34
N PHE A 386 -28.51 11.30 4.86
CA PHE A 386 -27.20 11.92 4.89
C PHE A 386 -26.66 12.18 3.48
N GLY A 387 -26.19 13.40 3.26
CA GLY A 387 -25.23 13.69 2.22
C GLY A 387 -23.82 13.34 2.70
N LEU A 388 -23.02 12.73 1.82
CA LEU A 388 -21.59 12.53 2.06
C LEU A 388 -20.78 13.11 0.90
N LEU A 389 -19.71 13.84 1.22
CA LEU A 389 -18.75 14.39 0.27
C LEU A 389 -17.33 14.01 0.67
N VAL A 390 -16.47 13.77 -0.32
CA VAL A 390 -15.03 13.62 -0.10
C VAL A 390 -14.25 14.82 -0.60
N ALA A 391 -13.17 15.12 0.12
CA ALA A 391 -12.29 16.25 -0.08
C ALA A 391 -10.82 15.80 -0.20
N SER A 392 -9.95 16.67 -0.72
CA SER A 392 -8.53 16.37 -0.96
C SER A 392 -7.69 16.16 0.30
N SER A 393 -8.21 16.48 1.49
CA SER A 393 -7.62 16.19 2.81
C SER A 393 -8.67 16.40 3.90
N GLY A 394 -8.36 16.00 5.15
CA GLY A 394 -9.18 16.37 6.31
C GLY A 394 -9.34 17.89 6.47
N MET A 395 -8.27 18.65 6.19
CA MET A 395 -8.35 20.11 6.22
C MET A 395 -9.17 20.70 5.08
N ALA A 396 -9.12 20.11 3.88
CA ALA A 396 -10.01 20.52 2.80
C ALA A 396 -11.48 20.20 3.10
N ALA A 397 -11.75 19.11 3.84
CA ALA A 397 -13.07 18.81 4.37
C ALA A 397 -13.53 19.90 5.35
N PHE A 398 -12.68 20.26 6.33
CA PHE A 398 -12.94 21.37 7.25
C PHE A 398 -13.15 22.70 6.51
N THR A 399 -12.31 23.06 5.54
CA THR A 399 -12.46 24.30 4.75
C THR A 399 -13.79 24.35 3.99
N ALA A 400 -14.33 23.22 3.53
CA ALA A 400 -15.67 23.19 2.94
C ALA A 400 -16.78 23.45 3.98
N ILE A 401 -16.63 22.90 5.20
CA ILE A 401 -17.51 23.17 6.34
C ILE A 401 -17.41 24.65 6.73
N GLU A 402 -16.22 25.18 6.94
CA GLU A 402 -15.97 26.58 7.27
C GLU A 402 -16.57 27.50 6.19
N ALA A 403 -16.38 27.16 4.91
CA ALA A 403 -16.94 27.91 3.80
C ALA A 403 -18.47 27.99 3.84
N PHE A 404 -19.13 26.92 4.29
CA PHE A 404 -20.57 26.88 4.56
C PHE A 404 -20.93 27.71 5.79
N LEU A 405 -20.19 27.55 6.89
CA LEU A 405 -20.45 28.31 8.12
C LEU A 405 -20.40 29.82 7.87
N ILE A 406 -19.34 30.32 7.23
CA ILE A 406 -19.16 31.75 6.94
C ILE A 406 -20.24 32.30 6.00
N ARG A 407 -20.68 31.52 5.01
CA ARG A 407 -21.59 32.01 3.96
C ARG A 407 -23.05 31.80 4.27
N ASP A 408 -23.40 30.80 5.08
CA ASP A 408 -24.76 30.30 5.22
C ASP A 408 -25.24 30.20 6.67
N ARG A 409 -24.36 30.31 7.68
CA ARG A 409 -24.75 30.15 9.09
C ARG A 409 -24.37 31.33 9.98
N LEU A 410 -23.12 31.76 9.93
CA LEU A 410 -22.55 32.77 10.82
C LEU A 410 -22.79 34.19 10.30
N LYS A 411 -23.05 35.11 11.22
CA LYS A 411 -23.16 36.55 11.01
C LYS A 411 -22.22 37.29 11.97
N PRO A 412 -21.87 38.55 11.68
CA PRO A 412 -21.09 39.38 12.61
C PRO A 412 -21.72 39.42 14.00
N GLY A 413 -20.91 39.12 15.02
CA GLY A 413 -21.30 39.06 16.43
C GLY A 413 -21.86 37.72 16.91
N ASP A 414 -22.11 36.76 16.03
CA ASP A 414 -22.51 35.41 16.45
C ASP A 414 -21.39 34.73 17.27
N THR A 415 -21.77 33.82 18.15
CA THR A 415 -20.82 33.05 18.96
C THR A 415 -20.56 31.66 18.37
N VAL A 416 -19.29 31.28 18.31
CA VAL A 416 -18.83 29.92 18.03
C VAL A 416 -18.23 29.37 19.33
N LEU A 417 -18.72 28.22 19.78
CA LEU A 417 -18.20 27.52 20.93
C LEU A 417 -17.33 26.35 20.46
N GLN A 418 -16.12 26.23 21.01
CA GLN A 418 -15.27 25.06 20.83
C GLN A 418 -15.19 24.27 22.15
N ALA A 419 -15.21 22.95 22.05
CA ALA A 419 -14.66 22.08 23.09
C ALA A 419 -13.20 22.50 23.40
N PRO A 420 -12.64 22.12 24.56
CA PRO A 420 -11.31 22.57 24.95
C PRO A 420 -10.22 22.21 23.93
N TYR A 421 -10.43 21.12 23.19
CA TYR A 421 -9.62 20.74 22.05
C TYR A 421 -10.46 20.69 20.78
N THR A 422 -9.91 21.32 19.75
CA THR A 422 -10.19 21.06 18.34
C THR A 422 -8.85 21.00 17.62
N TYR A 423 -8.76 20.27 16.51
CA TYR A 423 -7.49 20.15 15.78
C TYR A 423 -6.88 21.54 15.46
N TYR A 424 -5.56 21.69 15.65
CA TYR A 424 -4.93 23.01 15.72
C TYR A 424 -5.10 23.83 14.44
N GLU A 425 -4.97 23.23 13.25
CA GLU A 425 -5.16 23.96 11.97
C GLU A 425 -6.62 24.39 11.74
N ALA A 426 -7.59 23.68 12.33
CA ALA A 426 -8.99 24.10 12.33
C ALA A 426 -9.20 25.26 13.32
N THR A 427 -8.54 25.19 14.48
CA THR A 427 -8.54 26.26 15.49
C THR A 427 -7.92 27.55 14.95
N GLU A 428 -6.77 27.47 14.27
CA GLU A 428 -6.10 28.62 13.64
C GLU A 428 -7.00 29.31 12.59
N GLN A 429 -7.74 28.53 11.80
CA GLN A 429 -8.72 29.05 10.85
C GLN A 429 -9.86 29.78 11.56
N LEU A 430 -10.42 29.19 12.62
CA LEU A 430 -11.48 29.80 13.42
C LEU A 430 -11.01 31.07 14.15
N ASP A 431 -9.79 31.09 14.68
CA ASP A 431 -9.18 32.28 15.31
C ASP A 431 -9.05 33.45 14.33
N GLY A 432 -8.89 33.15 13.04
CA GLY A 432 -8.88 34.14 11.97
C GLY A 432 -10.23 34.82 11.71
N LEU A 433 -11.34 34.27 12.21
CA LEU A 433 -12.70 34.78 11.98
C LEU A 433 -13.06 35.92 12.95
N THR A 434 -12.40 37.06 12.81
CA THR A 434 -12.54 38.24 13.68
C THR A 434 -13.95 38.85 13.78
N PHE A 435 -14.89 38.45 12.92
CA PHE A 435 -16.28 38.93 12.96
C PHE A 435 -17.18 38.12 13.90
N VAL A 436 -16.73 36.97 14.42
CA VAL A 436 -17.47 36.16 15.40
C VAL A 436 -16.82 36.23 16.78
N ASN A 437 -17.60 35.91 17.81
CA ASN A 437 -17.09 35.72 19.16
C ASN A 437 -16.71 34.24 19.33
N LEU A 438 -15.41 33.95 19.40
CA LEU A 438 -14.94 32.60 19.66
C LEU A 438 -14.84 32.36 21.17
N VAL A 439 -15.51 31.33 21.65
CA VAL A 439 -15.49 30.88 23.05
C VAL A 439 -14.91 29.47 23.08
N ARG A 440 -13.92 29.23 23.92
CA ARG A 440 -13.37 27.90 24.18
C ARG A 440 -13.81 27.44 25.56
N SER A 441 -14.38 26.25 25.64
CA SER A 441 -14.67 25.64 26.94
C SER A 441 -13.36 25.38 27.68
N ALA A 442 -13.34 25.65 28.99
CA ALA A 442 -12.19 25.32 29.84
C ALA A 442 -12.14 23.84 30.26
N SER A 443 -13.23 23.10 30.01
CA SER A 443 -13.42 21.75 30.52
C SER A 443 -14.04 20.81 29.48
N TYR A 444 -13.63 19.54 29.55
CA TYR A 444 -14.13 18.47 28.68
C TYR A 444 -15.46 17.88 29.18
N SER A 445 -15.90 18.25 30.39
CA SER A 445 -17.19 17.82 30.95
C SER A 445 -18.35 18.38 30.11
N VAL A 446 -19.34 17.54 29.84
CA VAL A 446 -20.57 17.94 29.17
C VAL A 446 -21.30 19.03 29.96
N GLU A 447 -21.33 18.95 31.30
CA GLU A 447 -21.97 19.95 32.16
C GLU A 447 -21.39 21.35 31.94
N ASP A 448 -20.07 21.47 31.90
CA ASP A 448 -19.39 22.75 31.72
C ASP A 448 -19.58 23.30 30.30
N ILE A 449 -19.48 22.43 29.28
CA ILE A 449 -19.75 22.81 27.89
C ILE A 449 -21.20 23.30 27.77
N ILE A 450 -22.16 22.61 28.37
CA ILE A 450 -23.57 22.98 28.37
C ILE A 450 -23.81 24.30 29.13
N ALA A 451 -23.10 24.55 30.23
CA ALA A 451 -23.16 25.83 30.94
C ALA A 451 -22.71 26.99 30.03
N GLU A 452 -21.64 26.80 29.26
CA GLU A 452 -21.19 27.79 28.27
C GLU A 452 -22.19 27.95 27.11
N VAL A 453 -22.83 26.87 26.65
CA VAL A 453 -23.92 26.94 25.64
C VAL A 453 -25.08 27.77 26.17
N VAL A 454 -25.53 27.52 27.41
CA VAL A 454 -26.62 28.29 28.03
C VAL A 454 -26.24 29.76 28.16
N ARG A 455 -25.01 30.05 28.60
CA ARG A 455 -24.50 31.40 28.82
C ARG A 455 -24.35 32.20 27.55
N HIS A 456 -23.77 31.61 26.51
CA HIS A 456 -23.34 32.30 25.31
C HIS A 456 -24.26 32.11 24.10
N GLN A 457 -25.19 31.14 24.15
CA GLN A 457 -26.15 30.84 23.09
C GLN A 457 -25.47 30.73 21.70
N PRO A 458 -24.45 29.85 21.54
CA PRO A 458 -23.66 29.76 20.31
C PRO A 458 -24.47 29.29 19.10
N LYS A 459 -24.11 29.81 17.92
CA LYS A 459 -24.63 29.34 16.63
C LYS A 459 -24.00 28.05 16.17
N VAL A 460 -22.72 27.87 16.51
CA VAL A 460 -21.94 26.70 16.13
C VAL A 460 -21.23 26.14 17.35
N VAL A 461 -21.25 24.83 17.51
CA VAL A 461 -20.50 24.10 18.54
C VAL A 461 -19.55 23.12 17.85
N PHE A 462 -18.25 23.22 18.12
CA PHE A 462 -17.26 22.25 17.68
C PHE A 462 -16.95 21.27 18.82
N ALA A 463 -16.93 19.97 18.50
CA ALA A 463 -16.60 18.93 19.44
C ALA A 463 -15.66 17.90 18.81
N ASP A 464 -14.67 17.47 19.58
CA ASP A 464 -13.81 16.34 19.27
C ASP A 464 -14.02 15.27 20.36
N PRO A 465 -14.42 14.03 20.02
CA PRO A 465 -14.64 12.97 21.00
C PRO A 465 -13.36 12.59 21.75
N VAL A 466 -12.19 12.70 21.13
CA VAL A 466 -10.91 12.33 21.74
C VAL A 466 -9.85 13.34 21.35
N ALA A 467 -9.42 14.16 22.30
CA ALA A 467 -8.34 15.10 22.06
C ALA A 467 -7.07 14.36 21.61
N ASN A 468 -6.49 14.77 20.48
CA ASN A 468 -5.18 14.30 20.06
C ASN A 468 -4.08 15.02 20.85
N SER A 469 -4.11 14.86 22.19
CA SER A 469 -3.27 15.51 23.18
C SER A 469 -2.56 14.58 24.13
N ALA A 470 -1.57 15.11 24.86
CA ALA A 470 -0.78 14.36 25.82
C ALA A 470 -1.66 13.63 26.84
N ARG A 471 -2.80 14.24 27.20
CA ARG A 471 -3.75 13.73 28.20
C ARG A 471 -4.93 12.96 27.59
N GLN A 472 -5.10 12.95 26.27
CA GLN A 472 -6.19 12.27 25.54
C GLN A 472 -7.58 12.40 26.18
N ARG A 473 -7.91 13.59 26.68
CA ARG A 473 -9.21 13.87 27.30
C ARG A 473 -10.34 13.68 26.29
N MET A 474 -11.49 13.22 26.77
CA MET A 474 -12.63 12.89 25.93
C MET A 474 -13.84 13.77 26.23
N VAL A 475 -14.67 13.99 25.20
CA VAL A 475 -16.01 14.55 25.35
C VAL A 475 -17.02 13.43 25.08
N ASP A 476 -17.96 13.22 26.00
CA ASP A 476 -19.07 12.27 25.78
C ASP A 476 -20.04 12.84 24.73
N ILE A 477 -19.78 12.53 23.45
CA ILE A 477 -20.59 12.99 22.32
C ILE A 477 -22.06 12.55 22.43
N PRO A 478 -22.38 11.28 22.76
CA PRO A 478 -23.76 10.88 23.03
C PRO A 478 -24.47 11.78 24.05
N GLN A 479 -23.85 12.00 25.21
CA GLN A 479 -24.42 12.83 26.26
C GLN A 479 -24.49 14.30 25.85
N LEU A 480 -23.45 14.84 25.21
CA LEU A 480 -23.40 16.22 24.72
C LEU A 480 -24.55 16.50 23.75
N LEU A 481 -24.73 15.66 22.73
CA LEU A 481 -25.78 15.85 21.72
C LEU A 481 -27.18 15.72 22.32
N ALA A 482 -27.38 14.85 23.31
CA ALA A 482 -28.65 14.76 24.03
C ALA A 482 -28.92 16.04 24.83
N ARG A 483 -27.94 16.50 25.61
CA ARG A 483 -28.08 17.68 26.48
C ARG A 483 -28.19 18.99 25.69
N LEU A 484 -27.52 19.10 24.54
CA LEU A 484 -27.66 20.24 23.63
C LEU A 484 -29.12 20.39 23.19
N ARG A 485 -29.80 19.30 22.79
CA ARG A 485 -31.21 19.35 22.41
C ARG A 485 -32.12 19.87 23.53
N ASP A 486 -31.76 19.66 24.79
CA ASP A 486 -32.56 20.17 25.91
C ASP A 486 -32.44 21.67 26.12
N VAL A 487 -31.26 22.24 25.82
CA VAL A 487 -30.91 23.62 26.23
C VAL A 487 -30.85 24.62 25.10
N VAL A 488 -30.63 24.20 23.84
CA VAL A 488 -30.56 25.13 22.72
C VAL A 488 -31.94 25.73 22.46
N THR A 489 -31.97 27.05 22.30
CA THR A 489 -33.21 27.82 22.09
C THR A 489 -33.50 28.09 20.61
N HIS A 490 -32.55 27.74 19.74
CA HIS A 490 -32.60 27.93 18.30
C HIS A 490 -31.82 26.79 17.63
N ARG A 491 -32.01 26.61 16.32
CA ARG A 491 -31.28 25.60 15.58
C ARG A 491 -29.77 25.90 15.63
N THR A 492 -28.99 25.00 16.20
CA THR A 492 -27.53 25.14 16.41
C THR A 492 -26.80 24.13 15.53
N THR A 493 -25.76 24.58 14.83
CA THR A 493 -24.91 23.69 14.03
C THR A 493 -23.86 23.05 14.94
N VAL A 494 -23.70 21.73 14.88
CA VAL A 494 -22.70 20.99 15.65
C VAL A 494 -21.73 20.33 14.68
N ILE A 495 -20.43 20.58 14.83
CA ILE A 495 -19.38 19.98 14.01
C ILE A 495 -18.61 18.98 14.87
N VAL A 496 -18.62 17.71 14.47
CA VAL A 496 -17.92 16.61 15.15
C VAL A 496 -16.74 16.14 14.29
N ASP A 497 -15.51 16.27 14.81
CA ASP A 497 -14.31 15.66 14.19
C ASP A 497 -14.19 14.21 14.66
N GLY A 498 -14.42 13.24 13.77
CA GLY A 498 -14.35 11.83 14.09
C GLY A 498 -12.97 11.19 13.98
N THR A 499 -11.95 11.95 13.58
CA THR A 499 -10.69 11.40 13.03
C THR A 499 -9.95 10.44 13.98
N MET A 500 -9.94 10.73 15.29
CA MET A 500 -9.23 9.92 16.29
C MET A 500 -9.90 8.58 16.57
N LEU A 501 -11.23 8.51 16.38
CA LEU A 501 -12.01 7.31 16.63
C LEU A 501 -12.26 6.48 15.38
N ALA A 502 -12.52 7.12 14.22
CA ALA A 502 -12.92 6.49 12.95
C ALA A 502 -14.06 5.48 13.05
N ALA A 503 -15.25 5.85 12.54
CA ALA A 503 -16.43 4.98 12.49
C ALA A 503 -16.94 4.43 13.86
N ALA A 504 -16.47 4.95 14.99
CA ALA A 504 -16.92 4.49 16.32
C ALA A 504 -18.30 5.03 16.72
N LEU A 505 -18.70 6.17 16.15
CA LEU A 505 -19.98 6.81 16.44
C LEU A 505 -21.05 6.29 15.47
N PRO A 506 -22.20 5.78 15.95
CA PRO A 506 -23.24 5.27 15.08
C PRO A 506 -23.96 6.40 14.34
N ALA A 507 -24.39 6.13 13.10
CA ALA A 507 -25.08 7.11 12.26
C ALA A 507 -26.32 7.72 12.92
N ASP A 508 -27.09 6.91 13.66
CA ASP A 508 -28.30 7.36 14.38
C ASP A 508 -28.03 8.49 15.38
N LEU A 509 -26.85 8.48 16.01
CA LEU A 509 -26.46 9.54 16.94
C LEU A 509 -26.22 10.88 16.23
N LEU A 510 -25.77 10.82 14.98
CA LEU A 510 -25.34 11.97 14.18
C LEU A 510 -26.46 12.52 13.27
N ARG A 511 -27.69 12.00 13.42
CA ARG A 511 -28.86 12.52 12.69
C ARG A 511 -29.21 13.93 13.15
N SER A 512 -29.46 14.80 12.19
CA SER A 512 -29.94 16.16 12.43
C SER A 512 -31.44 16.21 12.66
N ASP A 513 -31.91 17.23 13.37
CA ASP A 513 -33.31 17.48 13.67
C ASP A 513 -33.63 18.99 13.65
N ASP A 514 -34.78 19.37 14.22
CA ASP A 514 -35.26 20.74 14.29
C ASP A 514 -34.38 21.63 15.19
N LYS A 515 -33.65 21.03 16.13
CA LYS A 515 -32.77 21.71 17.08
C LYS A 515 -31.31 21.66 16.67
N LEU A 516 -30.81 20.53 16.21
CA LEU A 516 -29.40 20.34 15.87
C LEU A 516 -29.19 20.08 14.37
N GLU A 517 -28.29 20.84 13.77
CA GLU A 517 -27.74 20.58 12.44
C GLU A 517 -26.32 20.01 12.60
N ILE A 518 -26.16 18.70 12.47
CA ILE A 518 -24.94 17.97 12.78
C ILE A 518 -24.14 17.70 11.51
N PHE A 519 -22.87 18.10 11.53
CA PHE A 519 -21.86 17.70 10.57
C PHE A 519 -20.86 16.76 11.25
N TYR A 520 -20.48 15.72 10.55
CA TYR A 520 -19.43 14.80 10.94
C TYR A 520 -18.33 14.82 9.88
N TYR A 521 -17.07 14.94 10.27
CA TYR A 521 -15.98 14.88 9.30
C TYR A 521 -14.81 14.06 9.83
N GLU A 522 -14.03 13.48 8.92
CA GLU A 522 -12.81 12.77 9.28
C GLU A 522 -11.69 13.05 8.27
N SER A 523 -10.45 13.04 8.75
CA SER A 523 -9.29 12.87 7.88
C SER A 523 -9.15 11.39 7.45
N CYS A 524 -9.64 11.06 6.26
CA CYS A 524 -9.48 9.73 5.67
C CYS A 524 -8.03 9.33 5.40
N THR A 525 -7.07 10.25 5.48
CA THR A 525 -5.62 9.94 5.49
C THR A 525 -5.21 8.98 6.62
N LYS A 526 -6.02 8.87 7.68
CA LYS A 526 -5.69 8.06 8.87
C LYS A 526 -6.13 6.60 8.69
N TYR A 527 -7.17 6.18 9.40
CA TYR A 527 -7.62 4.79 9.44
C TYR A 527 -8.27 4.32 8.12
N MET A 528 -8.95 5.23 7.41
CA MET A 528 -9.75 4.90 6.23
C MET A 528 -8.92 4.45 5.02
N GLN A 529 -7.61 4.68 5.01
CA GLN A 529 -6.72 4.18 3.95
C GLN A 529 -6.03 2.86 4.30
N LEU A 530 -6.47 2.17 5.35
CA LEU A 530 -5.96 0.85 5.74
C LEU A 530 -4.44 0.84 6.00
N GLY A 531 -3.89 1.98 6.42
CA GLY A 531 -2.45 2.17 6.61
C GLY A 531 -1.62 2.24 5.33
N MET A 532 -2.27 2.30 4.15
CA MET A 532 -1.59 2.41 2.86
C MET A 532 -1.08 3.82 2.59
N ASP A 533 -1.61 4.86 3.25
CA ASP A 533 -1.15 6.26 3.12
C ASP A 533 -0.78 6.60 1.66
N ALA A 534 -1.71 6.27 0.77
CA ALA A 534 -1.51 6.32 -0.66
C ALA A 534 -1.82 7.73 -1.18
N THR A 535 -2.67 8.46 -0.46
CA THR A 535 -3.07 9.80 -0.81
C THR A 535 -3.57 10.59 0.41
N LEU A 536 -3.84 11.89 0.25
CA LEU A 536 -4.62 12.65 1.21
C LEU A 536 -6.10 12.59 0.86
N ALA A 537 -6.96 12.48 1.87
CA ALA A 537 -8.40 12.53 1.71
C ALA A 537 -9.09 12.95 3.01
N GLY A 538 -10.27 13.54 2.90
CA GLY A 538 -11.20 13.80 4.00
C GLY A 538 -12.63 13.50 3.59
N LEU A 539 -13.51 13.27 4.56
CA LEU A 539 -14.95 13.10 4.33
C LEU A 539 -15.73 14.13 5.14
N ILE A 540 -16.93 14.46 4.66
CA ILE A 540 -17.93 15.25 5.38
C ILE A 540 -19.26 14.52 5.21
N ALA A 541 -19.90 14.15 6.31
CA ALA A 541 -21.28 13.73 6.37
C ALA A 541 -22.13 14.84 6.99
N PHE A 542 -23.29 15.10 6.41
CA PHE A 542 -24.15 16.24 6.72
C PHE A 542 -25.60 15.94 6.30
N PRO A 543 -26.58 16.77 6.70
CA PRO A 543 -27.98 16.55 6.33
C PRO A 543 -28.19 16.59 4.81
N ILE A 544 -28.89 15.58 4.27
CA ILE A 544 -29.04 15.41 2.82
C ILE A 544 -29.58 16.66 2.10
N GLU A 545 -30.42 17.46 2.75
CA GLU A 545 -30.98 18.69 2.18
C GLU A 545 -29.92 19.75 1.84
N LEU A 546 -28.74 19.68 2.45
CA LEU A 546 -27.64 20.61 2.22
C LEU A 546 -26.76 20.21 1.01
N ARG A 547 -26.97 19.03 0.41
CA ARG A 547 -26.11 18.52 -0.67
C ARG A 547 -25.94 19.50 -1.83
N PRO A 548 -26.99 20.11 -2.41
CA PRO A 548 -26.83 21.06 -3.50
C PRO A 548 -25.91 22.24 -3.14
N ARG A 549 -25.99 22.70 -1.88
CA ARG A 549 -25.18 23.82 -1.40
C ARG A 549 -23.74 23.39 -1.12
N LEU A 550 -23.51 22.25 -0.49
CA LEU A 550 -22.16 21.79 -0.21
C LEU A 550 -21.41 21.32 -1.46
N ASP A 551 -22.08 20.71 -2.44
CA ASP A 551 -21.48 20.43 -3.75
C ASP A 551 -21.02 21.72 -4.43
N GLN A 552 -21.86 22.75 -4.40
CA GLN A 552 -21.50 24.07 -4.93
C GLN A 552 -20.29 24.67 -4.19
N LEU A 553 -20.27 24.60 -2.86
CA LEU A 553 -19.17 25.14 -2.07
C LEU A 553 -17.86 24.39 -2.31
N ARG A 554 -17.87 23.04 -2.24
CA ARG A 554 -16.71 22.19 -2.54
C ARG A 554 -16.10 22.49 -3.91
N ARG A 555 -16.95 22.67 -4.93
CA ARG A 555 -16.50 23.07 -6.28
C ARG A 555 -15.90 24.47 -6.31
N ASN A 556 -16.50 25.42 -5.59
CA ASN A 556 -16.07 26.83 -5.61
C ASN A 556 -14.79 27.07 -4.80
N THR A 557 -14.58 26.30 -3.72
CA THR A 557 -13.36 26.35 -2.90
C THR A 557 -12.26 25.45 -3.44
N GLY A 558 -12.57 24.56 -4.39
CA GLY A 558 -11.60 23.63 -4.97
C GLY A 558 -11.17 22.52 -4.02
N THR A 559 -11.99 22.20 -3.01
CA THR A 559 -11.64 21.22 -1.96
C THR A 559 -11.91 19.77 -2.38
N VAL A 560 -12.37 19.52 -3.61
CA VAL A 560 -12.69 18.19 -4.14
C VAL A 560 -11.53 17.20 -4.01
N LEU A 561 -11.83 15.92 -3.71
CA LEU A 561 -10.85 14.85 -3.85
C LEU A 561 -10.52 14.66 -5.33
N TYR A 562 -9.25 14.82 -5.70
CA TYR A 562 -8.83 14.65 -7.08
C TYR A 562 -9.02 13.20 -7.54
N ARG A 563 -9.45 13.02 -8.79
CA ARG A 563 -9.68 11.71 -9.42
C ARG A 563 -8.51 10.74 -9.26
N HIS A 564 -7.28 11.22 -9.46
CA HIS A 564 -6.05 10.46 -9.27
C HIS A 564 -5.95 9.87 -7.85
N ASN A 565 -6.23 10.70 -6.86
CA ASN A 565 -6.24 10.33 -5.45
C ASN A 565 -7.40 9.38 -5.13
N ALA A 566 -8.57 9.59 -5.75
CA ALA A 566 -9.73 8.73 -5.57
C ALA A 566 -9.49 7.30 -6.09
N GLU A 567 -8.70 7.10 -7.16
CA GLU A 567 -8.33 5.75 -7.63
C GLU A 567 -7.38 5.02 -6.68
N LEU A 568 -6.48 5.75 -6.01
CA LEU A 568 -5.57 5.20 -5.00
C LEU A 568 -6.28 4.75 -3.72
N PHE A 569 -7.50 5.24 -3.48
CA PHE A 569 -8.24 4.96 -2.26
C PHE A 569 -8.69 3.48 -2.23
N PRO A 570 -8.30 2.69 -1.22
CA PRO A 570 -8.52 1.24 -1.20
C PRO A 570 -10.00 0.89 -1.15
N ARG A 571 -10.33 -0.32 -1.64
CA ARG A 571 -11.70 -0.84 -1.65
C ARG A 571 -11.87 -1.83 -0.50
N TYR A 572 -12.88 -1.61 0.33
CA TYR A 572 -13.18 -2.45 1.48
C TYR A 572 -14.63 -2.23 1.91
N ASP A 573 -15.17 -3.17 2.68
CA ASP A 573 -16.49 -3.06 3.29
C ASP A 573 -16.39 -2.71 4.79
N ARG A 574 -17.55 -2.50 5.41
CA ARG A 574 -17.65 -2.19 6.83
C ARG A 574 -17.02 -3.26 7.71
N ALA A 575 -17.23 -4.53 7.38
CA ALA A 575 -16.75 -5.63 8.22
C ALA A 575 -15.22 -5.64 8.26
N PHE A 576 -14.57 -5.35 7.13
CA PHE A 576 -13.12 -5.17 7.06
C PHE A 576 -12.63 -4.03 7.97
N LEU A 577 -13.20 -2.82 7.82
CA LEU A 577 -12.77 -1.68 8.64
C LEU A 577 -12.97 -1.94 10.13
N LYS A 578 -14.13 -2.50 10.52
CA LYS A 578 -14.45 -2.79 11.91
C LYS A 578 -13.44 -3.74 12.55
N ARG A 579 -13.15 -4.89 11.91
CA ARG A 579 -12.16 -5.86 12.44
C ARG A 579 -10.77 -5.26 12.56
N ARG A 580 -10.39 -4.41 11.60
CA ARG A 580 -9.11 -3.67 11.63
C ARG A 580 -9.07 -2.68 12.80
N MET A 581 -10.12 -1.90 13.00
CA MET A 581 -10.20 -0.92 14.09
C MET A 581 -10.20 -1.59 15.45
N GLU A 582 -10.97 -2.67 15.63
CA GLU A 582 -10.95 -3.50 16.84
C GLU A 582 -9.51 -3.95 17.16
N ARG A 583 -8.80 -4.51 16.17
CA ARG A 583 -7.43 -4.98 16.35
C ARG A 583 -6.44 -3.87 16.69
N ILE A 584 -6.47 -2.73 15.98
CA ILE A 584 -5.61 -1.58 16.27
C ILE A 584 -5.84 -1.05 17.69
N CYS A 585 -7.10 -0.98 18.12
CA CYS A 585 -7.44 -0.42 19.43
C CYS A 585 -7.14 -1.41 20.57
N THR A 586 -7.30 -2.72 20.32
CA THR A 586 -6.81 -3.77 21.24
C THR A 586 -5.28 -3.68 21.37
N ASN A 587 -4.54 -3.55 20.27
CA ASN A 587 -3.09 -3.37 20.31
C ASN A 587 -2.68 -2.15 21.14
N ALA A 588 -3.40 -1.03 21.01
CA ALA A 588 -3.14 0.17 21.80
C ALA A 588 -3.45 -0.02 23.29
N GLU A 589 -4.54 -0.71 23.61
CA GLU A 589 -4.91 -1.05 24.99
C GLU A 589 -3.90 -1.98 25.65
N ASP A 590 -3.48 -3.03 24.95
CA ASP A 590 -2.47 -3.99 25.41
C ASP A 590 -1.10 -3.30 25.60
N LEU A 591 -0.69 -2.48 24.63
CA LEU A 591 0.54 -1.70 24.71
C LEU A 591 0.51 -0.73 25.91
N ALA A 592 -0.57 0.04 26.05
CA ALA A 592 -0.72 0.99 27.14
C ALA A 592 -0.71 0.28 28.50
N THR A 593 -1.40 -0.85 28.62
CA THR A 593 -1.45 -1.66 29.84
C THR A 593 -0.07 -2.22 30.20
N ALA A 594 0.65 -2.78 29.22
CA ALA A 594 1.99 -3.32 29.43
C ALA A 594 2.98 -2.23 29.87
N LEU A 595 2.98 -1.08 29.19
CA LEU A 595 3.84 0.06 29.54
C LEU A 595 3.46 0.64 30.91
N HIS A 596 2.17 0.77 31.22
CA HIS A 596 1.72 1.28 32.51
C HIS A 596 2.11 0.35 33.68
N ALA A 597 2.11 -0.97 33.45
CA ALA A 597 2.50 -1.94 34.48
C ALA A 597 4.03 -2.01 34.71
N ASP A 598 4.84 -1.69 33.70
CA ASP A 598 6.31 -1.78 33.77
C ASP A 598 6.89 -0.76 34.77
N PRO A 599 7.58 -1.20 35.84
CA PRO A 599 8.19 -0.29 36.82
C PRO A 599 9.14 0.72 36.20
N ARG A 600 9.91 0.33 35.17
CA ARG A 600 10.91 1.20 34.55
C ARG A 600 10.28 2.35 33.78
N VAL A 601 9.10 2.09 33.20
CA VAL A 601 8.29 3.12 32.53
C VAL A 601 7.66 4.03 33.55
N ARG A 602 7.13 3.48 34.66
CA ARG A 602 6.56 4.26 35.76
C ARG A 602 7.58 5.16 36.45
N ASP A 603 8.84 4.74 36.54
CA ASP A 603 9.93 5.56 37.08
C ASP A 603 10.28 6.70 36.12
N ALA A 604 10.21 6.47 34.81
CA ALA A 604 10.51 7.48 33.80
C ALA A 604 9.38 8.51 33.61
N GLY A 605 8.12 8.10 33.71
CA GLY A 605 7.01 8.97 33.37
C GLY A 605 5.61 8.35 33.47
N VAL A 606 4.66 8.97 32.76
CA VAL A 606 3.24 8.63 32.77
C VAL A 606 2.81 8.18 31.37
N VAL A 607 2.24 6.98 31.30
CA VAL A 607 1.54 6.46 30.12
C VAL A 607 0.08 6.89 30.21
N VAL A 608 -0.46 7.42 29.12
CA VAL A 608 -1.86 7.83 29.02
C VAL A 608 -2.51 7.14 27.83
N TYR A 609 -3.70 6.59 28.07
CA TYR A 609 -4.59 6.01 27.08
C TYR A 609 -6.02 6.01 27.65
N PRO A 610 -7.07 6.36 26.89
CA PRO A 610 -8.40 6.57 27.46
C PRO A 610 -9.01 5.39 28.21
N LYS A 611 -8.68 4.15 27.83
CA LYS A 611 -9.21 2.95 28.51
C LYS A 611 -8.40 2.48 29.72
N LEU A 612 -7.30 3.15 30.07
CA LEU A 612 -6.59 2.81 31.31
C LEU A 612 -7.47 3.12 32.54
N PRO A 613 -7.49 2.28 33.59
CA PRO A 613 -8.38 2.46 34.75
C PRO A 613 -8.23 3.80 35.49
N HIS A 614 -7.07 4.45 35.37
CA HIS A 614 -6.77 5.72 36.02
C HIS A 614 -7.06 6.94 35.13
N HIS A 615 -7.50 6.72 33.88
CA HIS A 615 -7.85 7.81 32.98
C HIS A 615 -9.12 8.51 33.49
N PRO A 616 -9.16 9.86 33.56
CA PRO A 616 -10.33 10.59 34.07
C PRO A 616 -11.63 10.28 33.32
N ASP A 617 -11.51 9.91 32.04
CA ASP A 617 -12.64 9.68 31.14
C ASP A 617 -12.80 8.19 30.77
N ALA A 618 -12.29 7.27 31.61
CA ALA A 618 -12.32 5.83 31.33
C ALA A 618 -13.73 5.26 31.11
N GLU A 619 -14.74 5.79 31.82
CA GLU A 619 -16.13 5.40 31.64
C GLU A 619 -16.68 5.76 30.25
N ILE A 620 -16.30 6.95 29.73
CA ILE A 620 -16.65 7.39 28.38
C ILE A 620 -16.00 6.46 27.35
N ALA A 621 -14.71 6.16 27.53
CA ALA A 621 -13.97 5.25 26.65
C ALA A 621 -14.52 3.82 26.64
N ALA A 622 -15.00 3.33 27.80
CA ALA A 622 -15.58 2.00 27.95
C ALA A 622 -16.97 1.86 27.29
N ALA A 623 -17.70 2.96 27.13
CA ALA A 623 -19.00 2.99 26.45
C ALA A 623 -18.88 2.94 24.91
N LEU A 624 -17.69 3.22 24.36
CA LEU A 624 -17.41 3.14 22.93
C LEU A 624 -16.97 1.72 22.51
N PRO A 625 -17.23 1.31 21.25
CA PRO A 625 -16.71 0.04 20.75
C PRO A 625 -15.17 -0.03 20.82
N TYR A 626 -14.50 1.11 20.65
CA TYR A 626 -13.05 1.26 20.74
C TYR A 626 -12.65 2.74 20.95
N ALA A 627 -11.40 2.99 21.38
CA ALA A 627 -10.92 4.31 21.84
C ALA A 627 -9.71 4.88 21.06
N GLY A 628 -9.53 4.44 19.81
CA GLY A 628 -8.43 4.88 18.94
C GLY A 628 -7.11 4.12 19.18
N GLY A 629 -6.18 4.22 18.24
CA GLY A 629 -4.91 3.48 18.25
C GLY A 629 -3.70 4.24 18.82
N VAL A 630 -3.92 5.37 19.50
CA VAL A 630 -2.86 6.27 19.98
C VAL A 630 -2.72 6.15 21.50
N VAL A 631 -1.49 5.93 21.96
CA VAL A 631 -1.02 5.95 23.35
C VAL A 631 -0.05 7.11 23.48
N THR A 632 -0.07 7.84 24.60
CA THR A 632 0.87 8.94 24.84
C THR A 632 1.74 8.68 26.07
N PHE A 633 2.92 9.30 26.08
CA PHE A 633 3.85 9.22 27.19
C PHE A 633 4.43 10.60 27.51
N LEU A 634 4.45 10.95 28.79
CA LEU A 634 5.10 12.15 29.33
C LEU A 634 6.16 11.76 30.36
N LEU A 635 7.28 12.47 30.41
CA LEU A 635 8.22 12.37 31.53
C LEU A 635 7.63 13.03 32.79
N HIS A 636 8.00 12.56 33.98
CA HIS A 636 7.58 13.20 35.24
C HIS A 636 8.13 14.61 35.43
N GLU A 637 9.35 14.86 34.93
CA GLU A 637 9.97 16.17 35.00
C GLU A 637 9.47 17.06 33.86
N ASP A 638 8.47 17.90 34.13
CA ASP A 638 7.83 18.76 33.11
C ASP A 638 8.83 19.61 32.30
N GLY A 639 9.91 20.11 32.92
CA GLY A 639 10.95 20.88 32.22
C GLY A 639 11.71 20.09 31.15
N ARG A 640 11.63 18.76 31.18
CA ARG A 640 12.26 17.83 30.22
C ARG A 640 11.33 17.40 29.10
N ASN A 641 10.03 17.67 29.23
CA ASN A 641 9.05 17.47 28.16
C ASN A 641 9.23 18.57 27.09
N ASN A 642 10.36 18.50 26.38
CA ASN A 642 10.73 19.39 25.29
C ASN A 642 11.22 18.60 24.08
N LYS A 643 11.15 19.24 22.91
CA LYS A 643 11.41 18.58 21.62
C LYS A 643 12.79 17.88 21.52
N PRO A 644 13.92 18.53 21.87
CA PRO A 644 15.23 17.88 21.83
C PRO A 644 15.32 16.62 22.70
N GLU A 645 14.87 16.71 23.96
CA GLU A 645 15.02 15.64 24.93
C GLU A 645 14.17 14.42 24.54
N LEU A 646 12.90 14.66 24.19
CA LEU A 646 11.99 13.59 23.74
C LEU A 646 12.43 12.98 22.40
N HIS A 647 13.11 13.74 21.53
CA HIS A 647 13.75 13.15 20.36
C HIS A 647 14.87 12.19 20.76
N GLY A 648 15.69 12.53 21.77
CA GLY A 648 16.68 11.63 22.34
C GLY A 648 16.07 10.33 22.89
N VAL A 649 14.95 10.45 23.62
CA VAL A 649 14.16 9.30 24.09
C VAL A 649 13.73 8.40 22.92
N ILE A 650 13.19 8.99 21.86
CA ILE A 650 12.76 8.27 20.66
C ILE A 650 13.92 7.51 20.00
N GLU A 651 15.11 8.11 19.89
CA GLU A 651 16.27 7.42 19.30
C GLU A 651 16.69 6.19 20.11
N LEU A 652 16.60 6.26 21.44
CA LEU A 652 16.84 5.12 22.32
C LEU A 652 15.80 4.03 22.14
N ILE A 653 14.52 4.39 22.05
CA ILE A 653 13.44 3.43 21.74
C ILE A 653 13.70 2.73 20.40
N LEU A 654 14.05 3.48 19.35
CA LEU A 654 14.36 2.92 18.03
C LEU A 654 15.58 1.99 18.08
N ALA A 655 16.63 2.34 18.82
CA ALA A 655 17.80 1.49 18.99
C ALA A 655 17.46 0.17 19.68
N ASN A 656 16.58 0.21 20.70
CA ASN A 656 16.08 -0.99 21.38
C ASN A 656 15.16 -1.83 20.47
N ALA A 657 14.30 -1.19 19.68
CA ALA A 657 13.45 -1.89 18.70
C ALA A 657 14.29 -2.66 17.67
N ARG A 658 15.36 -2.04 17.13
CA ARG A 658 16.32 -2.71 16.22
C ARG A 658 16.98 -3.92 16.88
N ARG A 659 17.44 -3.80 18.13
CA ARG A 659 18.04 -4.91 18.88
C ARG A 659 17.08 -6.08 19.08
N ARG A 660 15.79 -5.79 19.23
CA ARG A 660 14.73 -6.78 19.45
C ARG A 660 14.07 -7.30 18.17
N GLY A 661 14.44 -6.78 17.00
CA GLY A 661 13.85 -7.17 15.72
C GLY A 661 12.39 -6.74 15.55
N VAL A 662 11.97 -5.64 16.20
CA VAL A 662 10.59 -5.11 16.12
C VAL A 662 10.51 -4.00 15.08
N GLN A 663 9.43 -3.99 14.30
CA GLN A 663 9.16 -2.95 13.33
C GLN A 663 8.59 -1.72 14.03
N LEU A 664 9.31 -0.60 13.94
CA LEU A 664 8.90 0.67 14.54
C LEU A 664 9.42 1.82 13.72
N THR A 665 8.54 2.77 13.40
CA THR A 665 8.87 3.92 12.56
C THR A 665 8.81 5.22 13.37
N LYS A 666 9.74 6.15 13.11
CA LYS A 666 9.61 7.55 13.57
C LYS A 666 8.96 8.39 12.48
N GLY A 667 7.87 9.08 12.81
CA GLY A 667 7.21 9.99 11.88
C GLY A 667 5.84 10.46 12.36
N VAL A 668 5.31 11.47 11.70
CA VAL A 668 3.97 12.03 11.98
C VAL A 668 2.84 11.10 11.53
N SER A 669 1.59 11.50 11.82
CA SER A 669 0.34 10.79 11.47
C SER A 669 0.12 9.45 12.22
N PHE A 670 -0.99 8.77 11.92
CA PHE A 670 -1.44 7.49 12.48
C PHE A 670 -2.41 6.77 11.52
N GLY A 671 -2.82 5.54 11.85
CA GLY A 671 -3.69 4.68 11.01
C GLY A 671 -2.95 3.60 10.21
N TYR A 672 -1.63 3.50 10.40
CA TYR A 672 -0.71 2.59 9.71
C TYR A 672 -0.82 1.13 10.15
N ALA A 673 -0.23 0.22 9.37
CA ALA A 673 -0.02 -1.15 9.82
C ALA A 673 1.13 -1.24 10.83
N VAL A 674 2.26 -0.63 10.51
CA VAL A 674 3.47 -0.60 11.36
C VAL A 674 3.31 0.42 12.50
N PRO A 675 3.69 0.09 13.74
CA PRO A 675 3.73 1.03 14.86
C PRO A 675 4.59 2.26 14.56
N ARG A 676 4.20 3.41 15.11
CA ARG A 676 4.87 4.69 14.83
C ARG A 676 4.97 5.57 16.06
N LEU A 677 6.04 6.36 16.15
CA LEU A 677 6.26 7.32 17.23
C LEU A 677 6.68 8.71 16.73
N TRP A 678 6.27 9.74 17.46
CA TRP A 678 6.56 11.15 17.16
C TRP A 678 6.61 11.99 18.44
N VAL A 679 7.40 13.07 18.39
CA VAL A 679 7.40 14.11 19.44
C VAL A 679 6.42 15.19 19.06
N GLN A 680 5.40 15.43 19.87
CA GLN A 680 4.31 16.34 19.55
C GLN A 680 4.06 17.37 20.65
N ASP A 681 3.73 18.59 20.23
CA ASP A 681 3.01 19.63 20.96
C ASP A 681 1.72 19.99 20.21
N ILE A 682 0.86 20.80 20.84
CA ILE A 682 -0.47 21.15 20.31
C ILE A 682 -0.75 22.62 20.45
N THR A 683 -0.49 23.14 21.65
CA THR A 683 -0.55 24.54 21.99
C THR A 683 0.70 24.89 22.79
N ASP A 684 1.00 26.17 22.92
CA ASP A 684 2.10 26.66 23.76
C ASP A 684 1.93 26.25 25.25
N ASP A 685 0.71 25.90 25.67
CA ASP A 685 0.36 25.55 27.05
C ASP A 685 0.38 24.02 27.33
N ASP A 686 0.42 23.18 26.29
CA ASP A 686 0.51 21.73 26.45
C ASP A 686 1.98 21.27 26.48
N PRO A 687 2.38 20.39 27.41
CA PRO A 687 3.74 19.86 27.42
C PRO A 687 4.01 19.04 26.15
N TRP A 688 5.25 19.05 25.69
CA TRP A 688 5.64 18.12 24.63
C TRP A 688 5.51 16.68 25.14
N PHE A 689 5.09 15.77 24.28
CA PHE A 689 4.91 14.37 24.65
C PHE A 689 5.35 13.44 23.53
N VAL A 690 5.57 12.18 23.88
CA VAL A 690 5.77 11.12 22.90
C VAL A 690 4.41 10.55 22.52
N ARG A 691 4.00 10.74 21.26
CA ARG A 691 2.82 10.08 20.70
C ARG A 691 3.23 8.76 20.08
N ILE A 692 2.60 7.67 20.52
CA ILE A 692 2.84 6.31 20.07
C ILE A 692 1.56 5.79 19.42
N PHE A 693 1.60 5.50 18.13
CA PHE A 693 0.53 4.81 17.43
C PHE A 693 0.85 3.31 17.38
N ALA A 694 -0.02 2.48 17.95
CA ALA A 694 0.23 1.05 18.16
C ALA A 694 0.23 0.23 16.85
N GLY A 695 -0.47 0.69 15.82
CA GLY A 695 -0.54 -0.01 14.53
C GLY A 695 -1.40 -1.27 14.55
N ASP A 696 -1.42 -1.94 13.40
CA ASP A 696 -2.23 -3.15 13.13
C ASP A 696 -1.45 -4.46 13.34
N ARG A 697 -0.15 -4.35 13.61
CA ARG A 697 0.75 -5.48 13.86
C ARG A 697 0.62 -6.01 15.29
N GLY A 698 -0.46 -6.74 15.53
CA GLY A 698 -0.73 -7.38 16.83
C GLY A 698 0.33 -8.42 17.24
N ASP A 699 1.06 -8.96 16.27
CA ASP A 699 2.09 -9.98 16.45
C ASP A 699 3.34 -9.52 17.20
N GLN A 700 3.53 -8.21 17.34
CA GLN A 700 4.75 -7.65 17.92
C GLN A 700 4.50 -6.76 19.15
N ILE A 701 3.27 -6.68 19.67
CA ILE A 701 2.91 -5.74 20.74
C ILE A 701 3.71 -5.96 22.02
N ASP A 702 3.89 -7.20 22.47
CA ASP A 702 4.69 -7.51 23.67
C ASP A 702 6.15 -7.07 23.51
N VAL A 703 6.74 -7.38 22.35
CA VAL A 703 8.14 -7.07 22.07
C VAL A 703 8.33 -5.56 21.85
N LEU A 704 7.33 -4.89 21.27
CA LEU A 704 7.25 -3.44 21.11
C LEU A 704 7.20 -2.75 22.48
N ALA A 705 6.34 -3.21 23.39
CA ALA A 705 6.24 -2.69 24.75
C ALA A 705 7.59 -2.81 25.47
N ALA A 706 8.25 -3.97 25.36
CA ALA A 706 9.57 -4.17 25.93
C ALA A 706 10.65 -3.25 25.32
N ALA A 707 10.62 -3.02 24.00
CA ALA A 707 11.54 -2.11 23.32
C ALA A 707 11.37 -0.65 23.77
N ILE A 708 10.11 -0.21 23.92
CA ILE A 708 9.78 1.11 24.43
C ILE A 708 10.22 1.24 25.89
N ALA A 709 9.89 0.26 26.73
CA ALA A 709 10.28 0.26 28.14
C ALA A 709 11.79 0.31 28.35
N ASP A 710 12.57 -0.44 27.57
CA ASP A 710 14.03 -0.37 27.62
C ASP A 710 14.55 1.02 27.20
N GLY A 711 14.00 1.59 26.13
CA GLY A 711 14.39 2.91 25.64
C GLY A 711 14.07 4.03 26.64
N LEU A 712 12.92 3.95 27.29
CA LEU A 712 12.51 4.87 28.35
C LEU A 712 13.39 4.74 29.60
N ALA A 713 13.70 3.50 30.01
CA ALA A 713 14.58 3.23 31.14
C ALA A 713 16.00 3.76 30.90
N GLU A 714 16.54 3.50 29.70
CA GLU A 714 17.87 3.98 29.30
C GLU A 714 17.91 5.51 29.24
N ALA A 715 16.84 6.13 28.75
CA ALA A 715 16.71 7.58 28.79
C ALA A 715 16.74 8.07 30.24
N HIS A 716 15.84 7.57 31.10
CA HIS A 716 15.75 7.97 32.51
C HIS A 716 17.06 7.80 33.30
N ALA A 717 17.84 6.75 33.03
CA ALA A 717 19.15 6.56 33.64
C ALA A 717 20.16 7.66 33.23
N ARG A 718 20.30 7.93 31.92
CA ARG A 718 21.18 9.01 31.41
C ARG A 718 20.78 10.37 31.93
N MET A 719 19.47 10.57 32.03
CA MET A 719 18.83 11.76 32.57
C MET A 719 19.19 12.00 34.05
N SER A 720 19.29 10.92 34.84
CA SER A 720 19.68 10.96 36.26
C SER A 720 21.19 11.19 36.44
N ASP A 721 22.03 10.57 35.61
CA ASP A 721 23.49 10.71 35.67
C ASP A 721 23.94 12.15 35.36
N SER A 722 23.29 12.81 34.39
CA SER A 722 23.57 14.21 34.03
C SER A 722 23.29 15.20 35.17
N GLN A 723 22.32 14.91 36.04
CA GLN A 723 22.05 15.74 37.24
C GLN A 723 23.11 15.51 38.33
N GLY A 724 23.68 14.31 38.42
CA GLY A 724 24.78 14.00 39.34
C GLY A 724 26.09 14.71 38.99
N GLU A 725 26.38 14.90 37.70
CA GLU A 725 27.58 15.64 37.24
C GLU A 725 27.44 17.17 37.33
N LEU A 726 26.23 17.71 37.28
CA LEU A 726 25.96 19.16 37.46
C LEU A 726 25.86 19.58 38.93
N ALA A 727 25.61 18.63 39.84
CA ALA A 727 25.52 18.85 41.28
C ALA A 727 26.85 18.60 42.04
N ALA A 728 27.85 18.01 41.37
CA ALA A 728 29.22 17.83 41.85
C ALA A 728 30.13 18.97 41.36
#